data_AF-A0A7V2PEG0-F1
#
_entry.id   AF-A0A7V2PEG0-F1
#
_cell.length_a   1.000
_cell.length_b   1.000
_cell.length_c   1.000
_cell.angle_alpha   90.00
_cell.angle_beta   90.00
_cell.angle_gamma   90.00
#
_symmetry.space_group_name_H-M   'P 1'
#
loop_
_entity.id
_entity.type
_entity.pdbx_description
1 polymer ?
#
loop_
_entity_poly.entity_id
_entity_poly.type
_entity_poly.pdbx_seq_one_letter_code
_entity_poly.pdbx_strand_id
1 'polypeptide(L)'
;MTLRKIGRYEILSELGRGGMSTVFLAHDPRFERDVAVKLLPRAFLHDPTFIARFSREAKTIASLEHAAIVPVYDFGEEDGQPYLVMRHMIGGSLIDRMEDGPLPLKEISGIISRLASALDEAHERGIIHRDIKPGNILFDHRGNAFLTDFGIVKLTQETTTYTGGGIIGTPAYMSPEQARGDRTLDQRSDIYALGVVLFEMLAGNPPYDADTPIGVAIKHITEPIPNILDTRPDLQPNFVTLFERVLCKEREGRQATAGELAVELKRTIAIDKPIPTADEIAAVEEDVVTPEEIDFVEEEVLAFEEILVKEKMTVPAEEVIVEEKDVIEPKEVEAEEKVEPVPEAPIDLDLEVSEPEIEETVVEPEIAEPEVHIPDEAKIREPEMPAVDVRPEPIPVAKKKRIKVPIWGWAAGGVIIIGIVVVGLLTAGRELFTTLPESPPSVTPRPTIPPATPRPPEEPTPEPIEAFPPVEGANPSYRIGVFYYPWYSNPEYHEHWVHWNEPDFNPPLDISSDYYPVLGPYSSFDPLAVAHHFAWLRAAGVGVVISSWWGQGSIEDEAVPLLLEMAERYGLKVAFHIEPYGGRSADRVVDDIQYLYHRYGEHPAFFRTPVQSRWSQDERPKGLFFIWAIYHPDPEGEPVEPEFWLDAIEAIHASPEGGLVIANTTDAGWIDRGHFDGMYNYATLNPIPRESFSWARDVPQAAWYVPSVLPGFSAKRIGYPSGDFLDRRGGVTYEEQWQAALAFGVEPQMITITSFNEWHEGTQIEPANMGMANDQGYEYTDYGDLGPEGYMNLTRELVHGFLETEWPPRYRAQVRMVTTSDWTAFKIVSGASWISPSIVMASNEVEVAGMFEGNILLQQPIERAEGGDAVELVIEILFTKMDPNGTLTLRIERGHLGWTEVELFNYLGEEPILIETFRWDEISGPGSNFATFQIPAAEIAAHLP
;
A
#
# COMPACT_ATOMS: atom_id res chain seq x y z
N MET A 1 24.16 5.69 -45.39
CA MET A 1 24.67 4.48 -44.72
C MET A 1 23.56 4.02 -43.79
N THR A 2 22.98 2.84 -44.03
CA THR A 2 22.03 2.23 -43.10
C THR A 2 22.81 1.80 -41.86
N LEU A 3 22.61 2.48 -40.74
CA LEU A 3 23.14 2.05 -39.44
C LEU A 3 22.53 0.67 -39.14
N ARG A 4 23.33 -0.39 -39.25
CA ARG A 4 22.92 -1.74 -38.84
C ARG A 4 23.07 -1.95 -37.34
N LYS A 5 23.81 -1.07 -36.64
CA LYS A 5 24.17 -1.22 -35.24
C LYS A 5 24.54 0.14 -34.61
N ILE A 6 24.23 0.33 -33.33
CA ILE A 6 24.72 1.43 -32.47
C ILE A 6 25.28 0.78 -31.21
N GLY A 7 26.58 0.95 -30.91
CA GLY A 7 27.23 0.20 -29.84
C GLY A 7 27.04 -1.30 -30.02
N ARG A 8 26.46 -1.98 -29.01
CA ARG A 8 26.11 -3.40 -29.11
C ARG A 8 24.72 -3.68 -29.71
N TYR A 9 23.89 -2.66 -29.89
CA TYR A 9 22.46 -2.78 -30.18
C TYR A 9 22.20 -2.85 -31.68
N GLU A 10 21.46 -3.86 -32.10
CA GLU A 10 21.14 -4.13 -33.50
C GLU A 10 19.86 -3.38 -33.88
N ILE A 11 19.96 -2.44 -34.83
CA ILE A 11 18.84 -1.54 -35.15
C ILE A 11 17.78 -2.29 -35.97
N LEU A 12 16.55 -2.33 -35.46
CA LEU A 12 15.40 -2.97 -36.10
C LEU A 12 14.62 -1.95 -36.94
N SER A 13 14.23 -0.82 -36.35
CA SER A 13 13.46 0.23 -37.01
C SER A 13 13.68 1.60 -36.34
N GLU A 14 13.26 2.68 -37.02
CA GLU A 14 13.18 4.01 -36.42
C GLU A 14 11.81 4.15 -35.74
N LEU A 15 11.79 4.44 -34.43
CA LEU A 15 10.55 4.67 -33.67
C LEU A 15 10.06 6.10 -33.81
N GLY A 16 10.98 7.07 -33.92
CA GLY A 16 10.64 8.46 -34.09
C GLY A 16 11.84 9.37 -34.31
N ARG A 17 11.61 10.48 -34.99
CA ARG A 17 12.62 11.50 -35.27
C ARG A 17 12.09 12.89 -34.96
N GLY A 18 12.64 13.49 -33.92
CA GLY A 18 12.34 14.87 -33.53
C GLY A 18 13.42 15.86 -33.99
N GLY A 19 13.22 17.15 -33.68
CA GLY A 19 14.19 18.21 -33.98
C GLY A 19 15.51 18.11 -33.19
N MET A 20 15.56 17.30 -32.12
CA MET A 20 16.70 17.22 -31.20
C MET A 20 17.21 15.79 -30.94
N SER A 21 16.65 14.74 -31.53
CA SER A 21 17.15 13.36 -31.41
C SER A 21 16.45 12.41 -32.38
N THR A 22 17.01 11.21 -32.57
CA THR A 22 16.36 10.11 -33.29
C THR A 22 16.33 8.89 -32.39
N VAL A 23 15.16 8.28 -32.24
CA VAL A 23 14.94 7.09 -31.40
C VAL A 23 14.75 5.88 -32.31
N PHE A 24 15.52 4.83 -32.06
CA PHE A 24 15.47 3.57 -32.79
C PHE A 24 14.97 2.46 -31.88
N LEU A 25 14.17 1.55 -32.45
CA LEU A 25 13.98 0.23 -31.87
C LEU A 25 15.22 -0.60 -32.20
N ALA A 26 15.81 -1.21 -31.18
CA ALA A 26 16.98 -2.04 -31.35
C ALA A 26 16.89 -3.31 -30.49
N HIS A 27 17.52 -4.37 -30.94
CA HIS A 27 17.69 -5.59 -30.18
C HIS A 27 19.01 -5.54 -29.39
N ASP A 28 18.98 -5.83 -28.10
CA ASP A 28 20.15 -6.03 -27.27
C ASP A 28 20.54 -7.52 -27.26
N PRO A 29 21.54 -7.95 -28.06
CA PRO A 29 21.91 -9.36 -28.17
C PRO A 29 22.58 -9.92 -26.91
N ARG A 30 22.94 -9.08 -25.93
CA ARG A 30 23.54 -9.53 -24.66
C ARG A 30 22.48 -10.02 -23.68
N PHE A 31 21.32 -9.37 -23.67
CA PHE A 31 20.22 -9.63 -22.76
C PHE A 31 18.97 -10.14 -23.49
N GLU A 32 19.08 -10.41 -24.80
CA GLU A 32 18.05 -10.96 -25.67
C GLU A 32 16.70 -10.23 -25.57
N ARG A 33 16.73 -8.89 -25.54
CA ARG A 33 15.54 -8.05 -25.40
C ARG A 33 15.53 -6.86 -26.35
N ASP A 34 14.34 -6.35 -26.64
CA ASP A 34 14.17 -5.14 -27.43
C ASP A 34 14.22 -3.89 -26.53
N VAL A 35 14.91 -2.85 -27.03
CA VAL A 35 15.18 -1.60 -26.32
C VAL A 35 14.98 -0.40 -27.24
N ALA A 36 14.71 0.75 -26.65
CA ALA A 36 14.73 2.01 -27.36
C ALA A 36 16.12 2.65 -27.24
N VAL A 37 16.74 2.99 -28.37
CA VAL A 37 18.06 3.63 -28.46
C VAL A 37 17.89 5.05 -28.99
N LYS A 38 18.10 6.04 -28.13
CA LYS A 38 18.00 7.46 -28.46
C LYS A 38 19.38 8.03 -28.80
N LEU A 39 19.56 8.40 -30.06
CA LEU A 39 20.75 9.12 -30.54
C LEU A 39 20.61 10.63 -30.34
N LEU A 40 21.62 11.25 -29.74
CA LEU A 40 21.71 12.70 -29.66
C LEU A 40 22.35 13.32 -30.93
N PRO A 41 22.08 14.60 -31.25
CA PRO A 41 22.54 15.21 -32.49
C PRO A 41 24.07 15.36 -32.54
N ARG A 42 24.65 15.09 -33.72
CA ARG A 42 26.10 15.24 -33.96
C ARG A 42 26.62 16.67 -33.80
N ALA A 43 25.75 17.67 -33.79
CA ALA A 43 26.14 19.08 -33.60
C ALA A 43 26.78 19.34 -32.22
N PHE A 44 26.49 18.49 -31.22
CA PHE A 44 27.02 18.63 -29.86
C PHE A 44 28.34 17.88 -29.62
N LEU A 45 28.89 17.21 -30.65
CA LEU A 45 30.14 16.45 -30.59
C LEU A 45 31.39 17.31 -30.34
N HIS A 46 31.32 18.60 -30.63
CA HIS A 46 32.48 19.49 -30.66
C HIS A 46 32.71 20.25 -29.35
N ASP A 47 31.84 20.09 -28.34
CA ASP A 47 32.00 20.66 -27.01
C ASP A 47 32.26 19.57 -25.95
N PRO A 48 33.52 19.38 -25.52
CA PRO A 48 33.87 18.42 -24.47
C PRO A 48 33.12 18.67 -23.14
N THR A 49 32.70 19.91 -22.89
CA THR A 49 31.91 20.29 -21.70
C THR A 49 30.51 19.70 -21.77
N PHE A 50 29.92 19.67 -22.97
CA PHE A 50 28.61 19.07 -23.22
C PHE A 50 28.64 17.56 -22.98
N ILE A 51 29.63 16.85 -23.52
CA ILE A 51 29.76 15.38 -23.38
C ILE A 51 29.94 14.99 -21.90
N ALA A 52 30.75 15.74 -21.15
CA ALA A 52 30.96 15.50 -19.72
C ALA A 52 29.70 15.76 -18.88
N ARG A 53 28.92 16.81 -19.21
CA ARG A 53 27.63 17.08 -18.55
C ARG A 53 26.58 16.04 -18.92
N PHE A 54 26.46 15.69 -20.19
CA PHE A 54 25.57 14.63 -20.68
C PHE A 54 25.83 13.32 -19.94
N SER A 55 27.08 12.90 -19.82
CA SER A 55 27.44 11.65 -19.12
C SER A 55 27.11 11.71 -17.62
N ARG A 56 27.20 12.89 -17.00
CA ARG A 56 26.82 13.09 -15.59
C ARG A 56 25.30 13.04 -15.41
N GLU A 57 24.56 13.72 -16.28
CA GLU A 57 23.10 13.78 -16.22
C GLU A 57 22.44 12.46 -16.61
N ALA A 58 22.99 11.74 -17.61
CA ALA A 58 22.55 10.39 -17.96
C ALA A 58 22.71 9.42 -16.78
N LYS A 59 23.78 9.54 -15.99
CA LYS A 59 23.95 8.76 -14.75
C LYS A 59 22.94 9.14 -13.68
N THR A 60 22.67 10.43 -13.51
CA THR A 60 21.67 10.94 -12.56
C THR A 60 20.27 10.44 -12.92
N ILE A 61 19.91 10.43 -14.20
CA ILE A 61 18.62 9.89 -14.66
C ILE A 61 18.59 8.37 -14.56
N ALA A 62 19.71 7.68 -14.85
CA ALA A 62 19.79 6.23 -14.68
C ALA A 62 19.72 5.78 -13.21
N SER A 63 19.97 6.68 -12.26
CA SER A 63 19.75 6.41 -10.82
C SER A 63 18.32 6.68 -10.35
N LEU A 64 17.45 7.24 -11.20
CA LEU A 64 16.03 7.37 -10.89
C LEU A 64 15.36 6.02 -11.06
N GLU A 65 14.95 5.44 -9.94
CA GLU A 65 14.18 4.20 -9.88
C GLU A 65 12.78 4.53 -9.39
N HIS A 66 11.81 4.56 -10.31
CA HIS A 66 10.43 4.85 -9.98
C HIS A 66 9.50 4.10 -10.94
N ALA A 67 8.38 3.57 -10.44
CA ALA A 67 7.44 2.77 -11.21
C ALA A 67 6.81 3.53 -12.40
N ALA A 68 6.91 4.87 -12.43
CA ALA A 68 6.38 5.73 -13.48
C ALA A 68 7.45 6.58 -14.20
N ILE A 69 8.72 6.19 -14.12
CA ILE A 69 9.82 6.75 -14.92
C ILE A 69 10.31 5.65 -15.87
N VAL A 70 10.50 5.96 -17.16
CA VAL A 70 11.00 4.99 -18.13
C VAL A 70 12.43 4.58 -17.73
N PRO A 71 12.69 3.29 -17.45
CA PRO A 71 14.01 2.86 -17.02
C PRO A 71 15.09 3.07 -18.09
N VAL A 72 16.23 3.62 -17.68
CA VAL A 72 17.43 3.75 -18.50
C VAL A 72 18.34 2.55 -18.22
N TYR A 73 18.64 1.77 -19.25
CA TYR A 73 19.39 0.53 -19.12
C TYR A 73 20.89 0.68 -19.38
N ASP A 74 21.27 1.59 -20.28
CA ASP A 74 22.66 1.79 -20.67
C ASP A 74 22.81 3.19 -21.29
N PHE A 75 24.04 3.70 -21.33
CA PHE A 75 24.39 4.88 -22.10
C PHE A 75 25.80 4.70 -22.66
N GLY A 76 26.06 5.26 -23.83
CA GLY A 76 27.34 5.08 -24.47
C GLY A 76 27.62 6.10 -25.56
N GLU A 77 28.70 5.82 -26.29
CA GLU A 77 29.18 6.64 -27.38
C GLU A 77 29.57 5.74 -28.56
N GLU A 78 29.09 6.07 -29.76
CA GLU A 78 29.47 5.42 -31.02
C GLU A 78 29.95 6.49 -32.00
N ASP A 79 31.19 6.40 -32.50
CA ASP A 79 31.79 7.40 -33.40
C ASP A 79 31.72 8.85 -32.87
N GLY A 80 31.91 9.04 -31.57
CA GLY A 80 31.74 10.34 -30.92
C GLY A 80 30.31 10.61 -30.44
N GLN A 81 29.31 9.97 -31.05
CA GLN A 81 27.89 10.30 -30.88
C GLN A 81 27.30 9.63 -29.63
N PRO A 82 26.86 10.42 -28.63
CA PRO A 82 26.27 9.87 -27.43
C PRO A 82 24.89 9.28 -27.72
N TYR A 83 24.59 8.18 -27.05
CA TYR A 83 23.31 7.49 -27.10
C TYR A 83 22.85 7.05 -25.72
N LEU A 84 21.53 7.00 -25.53
CA LEU A 84 20.86 6.49 -24.34
C LEU A 84 20.03 5.27 -24.71
N VAL A 85 20.07 4.24 -23.87
CA VAL A 85 19.32 3.00 -24.04
C VAL A 85 18.31 2.91 -22.92
N MET A 86 17.04 2.75 -23.28
CA MET A 86 15.94 2.75 -22.34
C MET A 86 14.95 1.63 -22.67
N ARG A 87 14.03 1.37 -21.75
CA ARG A 87 12.93 0.43 -21.98
C ARG A 87 12.14 0.81 -23.24
N HIS A 88 11.84 -0.18 -24.07
CA HIS A 88 10.92 -0.01 -25.17
C HIS A 88 9.48 0.00 -24.64
N MET A 89 8.79 1.13 -24.81
CA MET A 89 7.41 1.35 -24.36
C MET A 89 6.46 1.06 -25.53
N ILE A 90 5.64 0.01 -25.42
CA ILE A 90 4.82 -0.51 -26.53
C ILE A 90 3.38 0.00 -26.55
N GLY A 91 2.92 0.70 -25.50
CA GLY A 91 1.55 1.23 -25.38
C GLY A 91 1.33 2.58 -26.04
N GLY A 92 2.31 3.12 -26.78
CA GLY A 92 2.23 4.44 -27.40
C GLY A 92 2.47 5.60 -26.43
N SER A 93 2.18 6.81 -26.88
CA SER A 93 2.31 8.07 -26.12
C SER A 93 0.94 8.67 -25.79
N LEU A 94 0.92 9.68 -24.90
CA LEU A 94 -0.31 10.41 -24.59
C LEU A 94 -0.85 11.19 -25.80
N ILE A 95 0.00 11.56 -26.76
CA ILE A 95 -0.47 12.15 -28.03
C ILE A 95 -1.36 11.15 -28.75
N ASP A 96 -0.87 9.91 -28.91
CA ASP A 96 -1.59 8.85 -29.62
C ASP A 96 -2.92 8.55 -28.92
N ARG A 97 -2.94 8.61 -27.59
CA ARG A 97 -4.12 8.35 -26.77
C ARG A 97 -5.17 9.47 -26.81
N MET A 98 -4.78 10.69 -27.16
CA MET A 98 -5.68 11.84 -27.31
C MET A 98 -6.13 12.07 -28.76
N GLU A 99 -5.74 11.22 -29.72
CA GLU A 99 -6.16 11.35 -31.13
C GLU A 99 -7.69 11.31 -31.29
N ASP A 100 -8.38 10.52 -30.45
CA ASP A 100 -9.83 10.37 -30.45
C ASP A 100 -10.57 11.47 -29.65
N GLY A 101 -9.84 12.43 -29.08
CA GLY A 101 -10.38 13.57 -28.35
C GLY A 101 -10.05 13.58 -26.84
N PRO A 102 -10.79 14.37 -26.05
CA PRO A 102 -10.59 14.47 -24.60
C PRO A 102 -10.75 13.14 -23.87
N LEU A 103 -9.98 12.95 -22.80
CA LEU A 103 -9.99 11.72 -22.01
C LEU A 103 -11.04 11.77 -20.87
N PRO A 104 -11.57 10.61 -20.42
CA PRO A 104 -12.44 10.53 -19.25
C PRO A 104 -11.73 10.98 -17.97
N LEU A 105 -12.47 11.62 -17.04
CA LEU A 105 -11.92 12.13 -15.77
C LEU A 105 -11.19 11.06 -14.94
N LYS A 106 -11.70 9.84 -14.93
CA LYS A 106 -11.10 8.71 -14.21
C LYS A 106 -9.71 8.37 -14.75
N GLU A 107 -9.57 8.32 -16.07
CA GLU A 107 -8.30 8.06 -16.76
C GLU A 107 -7.31 9.21 -16.53
N ILE A 108 -7.77 10.45 -16.68
CA ILE A 108 -6.97 11.65 -16.40
C ILE A 108 -6.45 11.65 -14.97
N SER A 109 -7.30 11.36 -13.99
CA SER A 109 -6.91 11.30 -12.58
C SER A 109 -5.82 10.23 -12.34
N GLY A 110 -5.97 9.05 -12.96
CA GLY A 110 -4.98 7.98 -12.89
C GLY A 110 -3.63 8.37 -13.49
N ILE A 111 -3.64 8.96 -14.69
CA ILE A 111 -2.43 9.45 -15.36
C ILE A 111 -1.74 10.52 -14.51
N ILE A 112 -2.45 11.57 -14.11
CA ILE A 112 -1.88 12.67 -13.33
C ILE A 112 -1.31 12.19 -12.00
N SER A 113 -2.02 11.32 -11.27
CA SER A 113 -1.54 10.80 -9.99
C SER A 113 -0.23 10.05 -10.14
N ARG A 114 -0.13 9.22 -11.18
CA ARG A 114 1.05 8.40 -11.44
C ARG A 114 2.24 9.25 -11.89
N LEU A 115 2.02 10.25 -12.76
CA LEU A 115 3.08 11.17 -13.18
C LEU A 115 3.50 12.12 -12.06
N ALA A 116 2.59 12.54 -11.19
CA ALA A 116 2.87 13.39 -10.04
C ALA A 116 3.87 12.73 -9.08
N SER A 117 3.62 11.47 -8.72
CA SER A 117 4.52 10.67 -7.89
C SER A 117 5.92 10.54 -8.53
N ALA A 118 6.02 10.34 -9.84
CA ALA A 118 7.31 10.32 -10.55
C ALA A 118 8.04 11.68 -10.56
N LEU A 119 7.30 12.79 -10.63
CA LEU A 119 7.89 14.13 -10.62
C LEU A 119 8.40 14.48 -9.23
N ASP A 120 7.64 14.16 -8.17
CA ASP A 120 8.05 14.43 -6.79
C ASP A 120 9.34 13.66 -6.46
N GLU A 121 9.44 12.39 -6.84
CA GLU A 121 10.69 11.59 -6.71
C GLU A 121 11.89 12.26 -7.40
N ALA A 122 11.69 12.77 -8.63
CA ALA A 122 12.74 13.48 -9.34
C ALA A 122 13.10 14.82 -8.65
N HIS A 123 12.09 15.56 -8.19
CA HIS A 123 12.24 16.87 -7.56
C HIS A 123 12.96 16.79 -6.22
N GLU A 124 12.68 15.76 -5.41
CA GLU A 124 13.37 15.49 -4.13
C GLU A 124 14.88 15.27 -4.34
N ARG A 125 15.26 14.68 -5.49
CA ARG A 125 16.67 14.53 -5.90
C ARG A 125 17.24 15.76 -6.61
N GLY A 126 16.50 16.87 -6.64
CA GLY A 126 16.90 18.13 -7.27
C GLY A 126 16.85 18.11 -8.80
N ILE A 127 16.17 17.13 -9.41
CA ILE A 127 16.07 16.95 -10.85
C ILE A 127 14.75 17.53 -11.35
N ILE A 128 14.82 18.59 -12.14
CA ILE A 128 13.64 19.19 -12.79
C ILE A 128 13.57 18.66 -14.23
N HIS A 129 12.42 18.13 -14.63
CA HIS A 129 12.18 17.50 -15.93
C HIS A 129 12.31 18.49 -17.10
N ARG A 130 11.70 19.68 -16.99
CA ARG A 130 11.78 20.82 -17.93
C ARG A 130 11.24 20.60 -19.36
N ASP A 131 10.72 19.43 -19.67
CA ASP A 131 10.09 19.12 -20.98
C ASP A 131 8.86 18.21 -20.84
N ILE A 132 8.02 18.44 -19.84
CA ILE A 132 6.74 17.72 -19.73
C ILE A 132 5.82 18.13 -20.87
N LYS A 133 5.33 17.13 -21.61
CA LYS A 133 4.39 17.26 -22.73
C LYS A 133 3.82 15.88 -23.06
N PRO A 134 2.71 15.77 -23.78
CA PRO A 134 2.08 14.49 -24.08
C PRO A 134 3.01 13.49 -24.80
N GLY A 135 3.88 13.97 -25.69
CA GLY A 135 4.83 13.11 -26.41
C GLY A 135 5.95 12.50 -25.54
N ASN A 136 6.12 12.98 -24.30
CA ASN A 136 7.08 12.45 -23.32
C ASN A 136 6.38 11.64 -22.21
N ILE A 137 5.07 11.41 -22.34
CA ILE A 137 4.28 10.53 -21.47
C ILE A 137 3.99 9.28 -22.30
N LEU A 138 4.64 8.17 -21.94
CA LEU A 138 4.56 6.90 -22.67
C LEU A 138 3.79 5.87 -21.87
N PHE A 139 3.22 4.89 -22.57
CA PHE A 139 2.46 3.81 -21.95
C PHE A 139 3.15 2.46 -22.16
N ASP A 140 3.05 1.59 -21.15
CA ASP A 140 3.38 0.18 -21.30
C ASP A 140 2.21 -0.62 -21.91
N HIS A 141 2.40 -1.94 -22.05
CA HIS A 141 1.37 -2.84 -22.56
C HIS A 141 0.13 -2.98 -21.67
N ARG A 142 0.22 -2.60 -20.39
CA ARG A 142 -0.87 -2.63 -19.42
C ARG A 142 -1.59 -1.28 -19.33
N GLY A 143 -1.18 -0.29 -20.12
CA GLY A 143 -1.76 1.06 -20.12
C GLY A 143 -1.29 1.95 -18.97
N ASN A 144 -0.19 1.61 -18.29
CA ASN A 144 0.38 2.45 -17.25
C ASN A 144 1.19 3.60 -17.85
N ALA A 145 1.01 4.82 -17.34
CA ALA A 145 1.74 6.01 -17.80
C ALA A 145 3.15 6.10 -17.18
N PHE A 146 4.13 6.54 -17.98
CA PHE A 146 5.53 6.74 -17.61
C PHE A 146 6.07 8.05 -18.17
N LEU A 147 6.91 8.74 -17.40
CA LEU A 147 7.71 9.87 -17.88
C LEU A 147 8.99 9.40 -18.57
N THR A 148 9.28 10.00 -19.71
CA THR A 148 10.57 9.88 -20.40
C THR A 148 11.14 11.25 -20.70
N ASP A 149 12.40 11.30 -21.14
CA ASP A 149 13.03 12.51 -21.68
C ASP A 149 13.18 13.68 -20.69
N PHE A 150 13.61 13.36 -19.47
CA PHE A 150 14.17 14.32 -18.51
C PHE A 150 15.22 15.18 -19.23
N GLY A 151 15.02 16.50 -19.29
CA GLY A 151 15.59 17.40 -20.31
C GLY A 151 17.13 17.56 -20.35
N ILE A 152 17.87 16.48 -20.63
CA ILE A 152 19.34 16.38 -20.66
C ILE A 152 19.99 17.44 -21.56
N VAL A 153 19.30 17.83 -22.64
CA VAL A 153 19.83 18.80 -23.61
C VAL A 153 19.57 20.25 -23.17
N LYS A 154 18.52 20.52 -22.38
CA LYS A 154 18.11 21.88 -21.98
C LYS A 154 18.98 22.46 -20.85
N LEU A 155 19.55 21.62 -19.99
CA LEU A 155 20.46 22.03 -18.89
C LEU A 155 21.81 22.56 -19.38
N THR A 156 22.27 22.14 -20.56
CA THR A 156 23.61 22.49 -21.06
C THR A 156 23.70 23.91 -21.66
N GLN A 157 22.57 24.55 -21.97
CA GLN A 157 22.51 25.84 -22.67
C GLN A 157 22.36 27.09 -21.78
N GLU A 158 22.52 26.97 -20.45
CA GLU A 158 22.50 28.10 -19.50
C GLU A 158 23.48 29.26 -19.84
N THR A 159 24.33 29.10 -20.86
CA THR A 159 25.28 30.11 -21.35
C THR A 159 24.91 30.77 -22.68
N THR A 160 23.86 30.34 -23.40
CA THR A 160 23.44 30.98 -24.65
C THR A 160 22.17 31.80 -24.45
N THR A 161 22.37 33.12 -24.34
CA THR A 161 21.34 34.15 -24.42
C THR A 161 20.43 33.94 -25.64
N TYR A 162 19.16 34.37 -25.54
CA TYR A 162 18.07 34.40 -26.55
C TYR A 162 18.39 35.04 -27.91
N THR A 163 19.66 35.27 -28.24
CA THR A 163 20.13 35.94 -29.43
C THR A 163 20.73 34.94 -30.42
N GLY A 164 19.90 34.39 -31.32
CA GLY A 164 20.40 33.99 -32.64
C GLY A 164 20.07 32.60 -33.20
N GLY A 165 19.12 31.84 -32.67
CA GLY A 165 18.72 30.59 -33.35
C GLY A 165 17.62 29.78 -32.68
N GLY A 166 16.35 30.12 -32.95
CA GLY A 166 15.17 29.30 -32.63
C GLY A 166 14.76 29.28 -31.16
N ILE A 167 13.47 29.15 -30.89
CA ILE A 167 12.99 28.78 -29.55
C ILE A 167 13.37 27.33 -29.31
N ILE A 168 14.00 27.06 -28.16
CA ILE A 168 14.43 25.71 -27.78
C ILE A 168 13.45 25.19 -26.72
N GLY A 169 12.61 24.25 -27.15
CA GLY A 169 11.56 23.58 -26.36
C GLY A 169 10.20 23.62 -27.08
N THR A 170 9.20 22.91 -26.55
CA THR A 170 7.82 22.93 -27.07
C THR A 170 7.07 24.09 -26.38
N PRO A 171 6.86 25.24 -27.04
CA PRO A 171 6.42 26.45 -26.34
C PRO A 171 5.02 26.36 -25.74
N ALA A 172 4.22 25.43 -26.25
CA ALA A 172 2.87 25.15 -25.78
C ALA A 172 2.81 24.65 -24.34
N TYR A 173 3.93 24.19 -23.75
CA TYR A 173 3.98 23.64 -22.39
C TYR A 173 4.99 24.36 -21.49
N MET A 174 5.60 25.44 -21.96
CA MET A 174 6.59 26.18 -21.18
C MET A 174 5.93 26.93 -20.02
N SER A 175 6.55 26.88 -18.85
CA SER A 175 6.14 27.77 -17.76
C SER A 175 6.49 29.24 -18.05
N PRO A 176 5.81 30.21 -17.44
CA PRO A 176 6.11 31.64 -17.61
C PRO A 176 7.58 31.98 -17.36
N GLU A 177 8.17 31.44 -16.31
CA GLU A 177 9.59 31.62 -15.96
C GLU A 177 10.54 30.98 -16.99
N GLN A 178 10.19 29.83 -17.58
CA GLN A 178 10.92 29.24 -18.69
C GLN A 178 10.82 30.10 -19.95
N ALA A 179 9.63 30.64 -20.25
CA ALA A 179 9.40 31.48 -21.41
C ALA A 179 10.14 32.84 -21.30
N ARG A 180 10.25 33.40 -20.08
CA ARG A 180 11.03 34.61 -19.76
C ARG A 180 12.55 34.38 -19.81
N GLY A 181 12.98 33.13 -19.66
CA GLY A 181 14.41 32.80 -19.61
C GLY A 181 15.04 33.03 -18.25
N ASP A 182 14.24 32.85 -17.18
CA ASP A 182 14.71 33.05 -15.82
C ASP A 182 15.86 32.07 -15.51
N ARG A 183 16.88 32.56 -14.79
CA ARG A 183 18.09 31.78 -14.50
C ARG A 183 17.87 30.68 -13.46
N THR A 184 16.79 30.77 -12.69
CA THR A 184 16.48 29.85 -11.60
C THR A 184 15.10 29.28 -11.85
N LEU A 185 15.07 28.01 -12.25
CA LEU A 185 13.85 27.22 -12.32
C LEU A 185 13.82 26.30 -11.10
N ASP A 186 12.61 26.07 -10.57
CA ASP A 186 12.35 25.07 -9.53
C ASP A 186 11.30 24.06 -10.02
N GLN A 187 10.96 23.10 -9.17
CA GLN A 187 9.97 22.06 -9.45
C GLN A 187 8.61 22.58 -9.95
N ARG A 188 8.23 23.81 -9.60
CA ARG A 188 6.93 24.38 -9.99
C ARG A 188 6.83 24.72 -11.47
N SER A 189 7.96 24.72 -12.20
CA SER A 189 7.96 24.78 -13.66
C SER A 189 7.39 23.50 -14.27
N ASP A 190 7.68 22.34 -13.68
CA ASP A 190 7.14 21.05 -14.12
C ASP A 190 5.66 20.91 -13.74
N ILE A 191 5.26 21.39 -12.56
CA ILE A 191 3.86 21.43 -12.13
C ILE A 191 3.02 22.26 -13.10
N TYR A 192 3.52 23.41 -13.55
CA TYR A 192 2.85 24.22 -14.56
C TYR A 192 2.67 23.46 -15.87
N ALA A 193 3.73 22.83 -16.37
CA ALA A 193 3.69 22.05 -17.60
C ALA A 193 2.72 20.85 -17.50
N LEU A 194 2.68 20.18 -16.35
CA LEU A 194 1.71 19.12 -16.06
C LEU A 194 0.27 19.66 -16.02
N GLY A 195 0.06 20.87 -15.47
CA GLY A 195 -1.22 21.58 -15.51
C GLY A 195 -1.67 21.91 -16.94
N VAL A 196 -0.74 22.23 -17.83
CA VAL A 196 -1.04 22.43 -19.27
C VAL A 196 -1.47 21.12 -19.92
N VAL A 197 -0.77 20.02 -19.63
CA VAL A 197 -1.14 18.67 -20.11
C VAL A 197 -2.53 18.27 -19.58
N LEU A 198 -2.83 18.55 -18.31
CA LEU A 198 -4.14 18.33 -17.72
C LEU A 198 -5.24 19.12 -18.46
N PHE A 199 -4.99 20.40 -18.76
CA PHE A 199 -5.92 21.22 -19.55
C PHE A 199 -6.18 20.59 -20.92
N GLU A 200 -5.12 20.17 -21.61
CA GLU A 200 -5.21 19.57 -22.93
C GLU A 200 -5.95 18.23 -22.91
N MET A 201 -5.72 17.36 -21.93
CA MET A 201 -6.47 16.10 -21.79
C MET A 201 -7.98 16.35 -21.60
N LEU A 202 -8.37 17.45 -20.97
CA LEU A 202 -9.78 17.81 -20.75
C LEU A 202 -10.42 18.54 -21.93
N ALA A 203 -9.68 19.45 -22.58
CA ALA A 203 -10.19 20.32 -23.65
C ALA A 203 -9.88 19.80 -25.07
N GLY A 204 -9.01 18.81 -25.20
CA GLY A 204 -8.47 18.29 -26.46
C GLY A 204 -7.44 19.19 -27.13
N ASN A 205 -7.16 20.37 -26.58
CA ASN A 205 -6.16 21.33 -27.08
C ASN A 205 -5.49 22.07 -25.91
N PRO A 206 -4.23 22.52 -26.06
CA PRO A 206 -3.57 23.31 -25.02
C PRO A 206 -4.26 24.67 -24.80
N PRO A 207 -4.09 25.30 -23.63
CA PRO A 207 -4.77 26.56 -23.27
C PRO A 207 -4.38 27.73 -24.16
N TYR A 208 -3.21 27.69 -24.82
CA TYR A 208 -2.74 28.77 -25.68
C TYR A 208 -2.28 28.26 -27.03
N ASP A 209 -2.76 28.93 -28.08
CA ASP A 209 -2.31 28.72 -29.46
C ASP A 209 -1.99 30.07 -30.13
N ALA A 210 -1.06 30.08 -31.08
CA ALA A 210 -0.68 31.26 -31.87
C ALA A 210 0.03 30.87 -33.17
N ASP A 211 -0.04 31.75 -34.17
CA ASP A 211 0.61 31.57 -35.49
C ASP A 211 2.13 31.36 -35.43
N THR A 212 2.76 31.72 -34.31
CA THR A 212 4.20 31.53 -34.12
C THR A 212 4.51 30.89 -32.76
N PRO A 213 5.54 30.03 -32.69
CA PRO A 213 6.04 29.44 -31.44
C PRO A 213 6.39 30.51 -30.37
N ILE A 214 6.86 31.70 -30.78
CA ILE A 214 7.12 32.86 -29.90
C ILE A 214 5.82 33.44 -29.37
N GLY A 215 4.79 33.53 -30.22
CA GLY A 215 3.46 33.96 -29.81
C GLY A 215 2.91 33.11 -28.68
N VAL A 216 3.01 31.78 -28.78
CA VAL A 216 2.53 30.85 -27.73
C VAL A 216 3.27 31.07 -26.41
N ALA A 217 4.61 31.16 -26.44
CA ALA A 217 5.41 31.45 -25.24
C ALA A 217 5.03 32.80 -24.58
N ILE A 218 4.76 33.85 -25.39
CA ILE A 218 4.30 35.14 -24.87
C ILE A 218 2.93 34.98 -24.19
N LYS A 219 2.00 34.20 -24.76
CA LYS A 219 0.69 33.97 -24.14
C LYS A 219 0.78 33.30 -22.78
N HIS A 220 1.68 32.34 -22.60
CA HIS A 220 1.95 31.78 -21.28
C HIS A 220 2.38 32.85 -20.26
N ILE A 221 3.08 33.91 -20.69
CA ILE A 221 3.51 35.02 -19.83
C ILE A 221 2.40 36.04 -19.58
N THR A 222 1.60 36.39 -20.60
CA THR A 222 0.77 37.61 -20.58
C THR A 222 -0.73 37.40 -20.63
N GLU A 223 -1.22 36.31 -21.24
CA GLU A 223 -2.66 36.09 -21.41
C GLU A 223 -3.28 35.42 -20.18
N PRO A 224 -4.54 35.75 -19.83
CA PRO A 224 -5.27 35.05 -18.78
C PRO A 224 -5.47 33.57 -19.15
N ILE A 225 -5.74 32.73 -18.16
CA ILE A 225 -6.05 31.31 -18.40
C ILE A 225 -7.44 31.23 -19.05
N PRO A 226 -7.62 30.55 -20.19
CA PRO A 226 -8.95 30.34 -20.76
C PRO A 226 -9.85 29.61 -19.77
N ASN A 227 -11.14 29.96 -19.75
CA ASN A 227 -12.10 29.26 -18.93
C ASN A 227 -12.36 27.88 -19.52
N ILE A 228 -11.99 26.82 -18.79
CA ILE A 228 -12.18 25.44 -19.23
C ILE A 228 -13.65 25.11 -19.55
N LEU A 229 -14.59 25.77 -18.86
CA LEU A 229 -16.03 25.58 -19.06
C LEU A 229 -16.54 26.08 -20.41
N ASP A 230 -15.78 26.95 -21.09
CA ASP A 230 -16.14 27.37 -22.45
C ASP A 230 -15.99 26.20 -23.45
N THR A 231 -15.07 25.27 -23.16
CA THR A 231 -14.81 24.06 -23.96
C THR A 231 -15.44 22.80 -23.39
N ARG A 232 -15.61 22.73 -22.06
CA ARG A 232 -16.19 21.60 -21.33
C ARG A 232 -17.27 22.09 -20.35
N PRO A 233 -18.46 22.48 -20.84
CA PRO A 233 -19.55 22.97 -20.00
C PRO A 233 -20.13 21.91 -19.04
N ASP A 234 -19.78 20.64 -19.26
CA ASP A 234 -20.15 19.49 -18.44
C ASP A 234 -19.37 19.39 -17.13
N LEU A 235 -18.24 20.10 -16.99
CA LEU A 235 -17.44 20.14 -15.77
C LEU A 235 -18.01 21.14 -14.75
N GLN A 236 -17.84 20.87 -13.46
CA GLN A 236 -18.22 21.79 -12.39
C GLN A 236 -17.27 23.02 -12.31
N PRO A 237 -17.73 24.15 -11.72
CA PRO A 237 -16.94 25.38 -11.59
C PRO A 237 -15.62 25.25 -10.82
N ASN A 238 -15.47 24.23 -9.98
CA ASN A 238 -14.24 23.97 -9.23
C ASN A 238 -13.04 23.64 -10.14
N PHE A 239 -13.26 23.17 -11.38
CA PHE A 239 -12.18 23.01 -12.37
C PHE A 239 -11.57 24.36 -12.78
N VAL A 240 -12.35 25.45 -12.75
CA VAL A 240 -11.81 26.80 -13.00
C VAL A 240 -10.80 27.16 -11.92
N THR A 241 -11.15 26.95 -10.65
CA THR A 241 -10.28 27.23 -9.51
C THR A 241 -9.00 26.38 -9.53
N LEU A 242 -9.12 25.10 -9.88
CA LEU A 242 -7.97 24.21 -10.07
C LEU A 242 -6.99 24.78 -11.10
N PHE A 243 -7.50 25.24 -12.25
CA PHE A 243 -6.67 25.81 -13.31
C PHE A 243 -6.08 27.18 -12.94
N GLU A 244 -6.83 28.04 -12.25
CA GLU A 244 -6.32 29.31 -11.72
C GLU A 244 -5.09 29.11 -10.82
N ARG A 245 -5.07 28.03 -10.03
CA ARG A 245 -3.95 27.70 -9.15
C ARG A 245 -2.78 27.06 -9.90
N VAL A 246 -2.99 25.95 -10.62
CA VAL A 246 -1.89 25.21 -11.27
C VAL A 246 -1.23 25.98 -12.42
N LEU A 247 -2.02 26.80 -13.15
CA LEU A 247 -1.53 27.65 -14.23
C LEU A 247 -1.26 29.10 -13.77
N CYS A 248 -1.14 29.34 -12.45
CA CYS A 248 -0.82 30.65 -11.92
C CYS A 248 0.50 31.17 -12.51
N LYS A 249 0.49 32.44 -12.95
CA LYS A 249 1.65 33.03 -13.63
C LYS A 249 2.85 33.21 -12.70
N GLU A 250 2.56 33.57 -11.45
CA GLU A 250 3.54 33.61 -10.36
C GLU A 250 3.68 32.21 -9.77
N ARG A 251 4.90 31.68 -9.77
CA ARG A 251 5.17 30.29 -9.34
C ARG A 251 4.78 30.05 -7.88
N GLU A 252 4.84 31.06 -7.02
CA GLU A 252 4.46 30.97 -5.61
C GLU A 252 2.96 30.79 -5.39
N GLY A 253 2.13 31.08 -6.41
CA GLY A 253 0.69 30.83 -6.38
C GLY A 253 0.29 29.41 -6.82
N ARG A 254 1.23 28.58 -7.26
CA ARG A 254 1.00 27.19 -7.66
C ARG A 254 1.09 26.24 -6.46
N GLN A 255 0.70 24.99 -6.67
CA GLN A 255 1.00 23.89 -5.76
C GLN A 255 2.51 23.77 -5.53
N ALA A 256 2.91 23.36 -4.32
CA ALA A 256 4.31 23.20 -3.97
C ALA A 256 4.92 21.93 -4.59
N THR A 257 4.15 20.86 -4.71
CA THR A 257 4.54 19.56 -5.28
C THR A 257 3.56 19.11 -6.37
N ALA A 258 3.96 18.16 -7.21
CA ALA A 258 3.06 17.58 -8.20
C ALA A 258 2.00 16.70 -7.51
N GLY A 259 2.32 16.07 -6.38
CA GLY A 259 1.37 15.33 -5.54
C GLY A 259 0.23 16.20 -5.03
N GLU A 260 0.49 17.44 -4.61
CA GLU A 260 -0.56 18.40 -4.23
C GLU A 260 -1.54 18.65 -5.38
N LEU A 261 -1.04 18.77 -6.62
CA LEU A 261 -1.89 18.91 -7.81
C LEU A 261 -2.77 17.67 -8.03
N ALA A 262 -2.21 16.46 -7.87
CA ALA A 262 -2.95 15.22 -8.02
C ALA A 262 -4.06 15.07 -6.96
N VAL A 263 -3.77 15.43 -5.70
CA VAL A 263 -4.77 15.44 -4.61
C VAL A 263 -5.88 16.45 -4.89
N GLU A 264 -5.51 17.66 -5.32
CA GLU A 264 -6.48 18.70 -5.66
C GLU A 264 -7.39 18.28 -6.83
N LEU A 265 -6.82 17.68 -7.88
CA LEU A 265 -7.60 17.14 -9.00
C LEU A 265 -8.58 16.05 -8.54
N LYS A 266 -8.14 15.10 -7.70
CA LYS A 266 -9.03 14.05 -7.14
C LYS A 266 -10.20 14.66 -6.36
N ARG A 267 -9.94 15.68 -5.53
CA ARG A 267 -10.99 16.40 -4.79
C ARG A 267 -11.95 17.12 -5.73
N THR A 268 -11.43 17.79 -6.76
CA THR A 268 -12.23 18.48 -7.78
C THR A 268 -13.17 17.50 -8.50
N ILE A 269 -12.67 16.31 -8.87
CA ILE A 269 -13.48 15.26 -9.50
C ILE A 269 -14.51 14.66 -8.52
N ALA A 270 -14.16 14.48 -7.24
CA ALA A 270 -15.10 13.94 -6.25
C ALA A 270 -16.31 14.85 -6.03
N ILE A 271 -16.10 16.17 -6.05
CA ILE A 271 -17.14 17.21 -5.94
C ILE A 271 -17.93 17.36 -7.26
N ASP A 272 -17.36 16.94 -8.39
CA ASP A 272 -18.00 16.96 -9.72
C ASP A 272 -19.19 15.99 -9.85
N LYS A 273 -19.32 15.02 -8.92
CA LYS A 273 -20.48 14.13 -8.83
C LYS A 273 -21.73 14.95 -8.46
N PRO A 274 -22.83 14.88 -9.23
CA PRO A 274 -24.02 15.70 -8.99
C PRO A 274 -24.60 15.41 -7.60
N ILE A 275 -24.79 16.46 -6.81
CA ILE A 275 -25.62 16.44 -5.61
C ILE A 275 -27.06 16.16 -6.09
N PRO A 276 -27.79 15.20 -5.50
CA PRO A 276 -29.18 14.94 -5.83
C PRO A 276 -29.98 16.24 -5.78
N THR A 277 -30.78 16.48 -6.81
CA THR A 277 -31.61 17.68 -6.91
C THR A 277 -32.64 17.71 -5.77
N ALA A 278 -33.14 18.90 -5.41
CA ALA A 278 -34.20 19.03 -4.41
C ALA A 278 -35.46 18.21 -4.76
N ASP A 279 -35.71 17.96 -6.05
CA ASP A 279 -36.79 17.08 -6.52
C ASP A 279 -36.46 15.59 -6.31
N GLU A 280 -35.18 15.19 -6.38
CA GLU A 280 -34.71 13.84 -6.05
C GLU A 280 -34.63 13.60 -4.54
N ILE A 281 -34.39 14.63 -3.74
CA ILE A 281 -34.47 14.58 -2.27
C ILE A 281 -35.94 14.51 -1.83
N ALA A 282 -36.82 15.31 -2.44
CA ALA A 282 -38.26 15.27 -2.17
C ALA A 282 -38.92 13.94 -2.59
N ALA A 283 -38.39 13.26 -3.63
CA ALA A 283 -38.84 11.93 -4.03
C ALA A 283 -38.43 10.82 -3.05
N VAL A 284 -37.45 11.08 -2.16
CA VAL A 284 -37.03 10.15 -1.10
C VAL A 284 -37.77 10.44 0.22
N GLU A 285 -38.26 11.66 0.42
CA GLU A 285 -39.00 12.06 1.64
C GLU A 285 -40.46 11.54 1.71
N GLU A 286 -41.07 11.07 0.61
CA GLU A 286 -42.46 10.56 0.63
C GLU A 286 -42.62 9.13 1.19
N ASP A 287 -41.54 8.37 1.44
CA ASP A 287 -41.60 6.96 1.87
C ASP A 287 -41.12 6.67 3.31
N VAL A 288 -40.98 7.69 4.18
CA VAL A 288 -40.71 7.46 5.61
C VAL A 288 -42.01 7.48 6.41
N VAL A 289 -42.36 6.30 6.93
CA VAL A 289 -43.42 6.05 7.91
C VAL A 289 -43.30 7.04 9.08
N THR A 290 -44.38 7.76 9.37
CA THR A 290 -44.49 8.70 10.48
C THR A 290 -44.27 8.01 11.84
N PRO A 291 -43.34 8.48 12.68
CA PRO A 291 -43.28 8.11 14.10
C PRO A 291 -44.20 9.04 14.90
N GLU A 292 -45.33 8.50 15.39
CA GLU A 292 -46.01 9.11 16.53
C GLU A 292 -45.37 8.55 17.83
N GLU A 293 -44.94 9.49 18.67
CA GLU A 293 -44.55 9.38 20.08
C GLU A 293 -43.12 8.90 20.40
N ILE A 294 -42.17 9.85 20.49
CA ILE A 294 -41.53 10.27 21.75
C ILE A 294 -41.15 11.75 21.63
N ASP A 295 -41.49 12.48 22.70
CA ASP A 295 -41.54 13.92 22.86
C ASP A 295 -40.22 14.47 23.48
N PHE A 296 -39.99 15.77 23.28
CA PHE A 296 -39.07 16.71 23.97
C PHE A 296 -37.77 17.23 23.28
N VAL A 297 -37.98 18.38 22.62
CA VAL A 297 -37.30 19.70 22.62
C VAL A 297 -35.95 19.90 21.91
N GLU A 298 -36.07 20.45 20.70
CA GLU A 298 -35.12 21.39 20.09
C GLU A 298 -35.36 22.82 20.61
N GLU A 299 -34.35 23.41 21.24
CA GLU A 299 -34.08 24.85 21.19
C GLU A 299 -32.55 25.01 21.33
N GLU A 300 -31.94 25.84 20.48
CA GLU A 300 -30.50 26.20 20.44
C GLU A 300 -29.56 25.48 19.45
N VAL A 301 -29.91 25.37 18.16
CA VAL A 301 -28.90 25.54 17.09
C VAL A 301 -29.54 26.22 15.89
N LEU A 302 -29.68 27.55 15.92
CA LEU A 302 -29.75 28.43 14.73
C LEU A 302 -29.83 29.90 15.20
N ALA A 303 -28.70 30.45 15.64
CA ALA A 303 -28.54 31.89 15.80
C ALA A 303 -27.06 32.28 15.73
N PHE A 304 -26.38 32.12 14.58
CA PHE A 304 -25.06 32.76 14.43
C PHE A 304 -24.61 33.26 13.05
N GLU A 305 -25.40 33.19 11.96
CA GLU A 305 -24.96 33.77 10.67
C GLU A 305 -26.02 34.57 9.92
N GLU A 306 -26.74 35.45 10.63
CA GLU A 306 -27.55 36.47 9.95
C GLU A 306 -27.61 37.82 10.69
N ILE A 307 -26.45 38.33 11.13
CA ILE A 307 -26.28 39.77 11.37
C ILE A 307 -24.91 40.20 10.83
N LEU A 308 -24.79 40.31 9.51
CA LEU A 308 -23.94 41.34 8.88
C LEU A 308 -24.15 41.36 7.35
N VAL A 309 -24.52 42.55 6.86
CA VAL A 309 -24.49 43.02 5.46
C VAL A 309 -25.80 42.89 4.65
N LYS A 310 -26.77 43.77 4.94
CA LYS A 310 -27.05 44.97 4.12
C LYS A 310 -28.29 45.74 4.59
N GLU A 311 -28.08 46.96 5.07
CA GLU A 311 -28.71 48.12 4.44
C GLU A 311 -27.85 49.38 4.65
N LYS A 312 -27.76 50.20 3.60
CA LYS A 312 -26.86 51.34 3.40
C LYS A 312 -27.24 52.55 4.28
N MET A 313 -26.27 53.36 4.73
CA MET A 313 -26.09 54.78 4.30
C MET A 313 -25.07 55.58 5.16
N THR A 314 -24.11 56.20 4.46
CA THR A 314 -23.47 57.53 4.68
C THR A 314 -22.58 57.86 5.90
N VAL A 315 -21.26 57.94 5.64
CA VAL A 315 -20.19 58.97 5.94
C VAL A 315 -20.38 60.05 7.03
N PRO A 316 -19.31 60.74 7.55
CA PRO A 316 -17.85 60.49 7.52
C PRO A 316 -17.08 60.73 8.87
N ALA A 317 -15.80 60.35 8.84
CA ALA A 317 -14.59 60.78 9.59
C ALA A 317 -14.66 61.78 10.78
N GLU A 318 -13.97 61.43 11.88
CA GLU A 318 -13.16 62.37 12.68
C GLU A 318 -12.10 61.64 13.54
N GLU A 319 -10.86 62.14 13.51
CA GLU A 319 -9.72 61.78 14.38
C GLU A 319 -9.90 62.33 15.79
N VAL A 320 -9.69 61.55 16.86
CA VAL A 320 -9.30 62.10 18.18
C VAL A 320 -8.48 61.09 19.02
N ILE A 321 -7.18 61.37 19.12
CA ILE A 321 -6.31 61.52 20.33
C ILE A 321 -6.30 60.45 21.45
N VAL A 322 -5.05 60.04 21.73
CA VAL A 322 -4.45 59.31 22.86
C VAL A 322 -4.77 59.89 24.25
N GLU A 323 -5.04 59.05 25.26
CA GLU A 323 -4.55 59.25 26.65
C GLU A 323 -4.30 57.92 27.39
N GLU A 324 -3.08 57.78 27.93
CA GLU A 324 -2.69 56.84 28.99
C GLU A 324 -3.25 57.24 30.36
N LYS A 325 -3.44 56.24 31.26
CA LYS A 325 -3.32 56.20 32.75
C LYS A 325 -4.35 55.21 33.34
N ASP A 326 -4.14 54.48 34.43
CA ASP A 326 -3.07 54.37 35.42
C ASP A 326 -3.21 52.99 36.11
N VAL A 327 -2.09 52.54 36.67
CA VAL A 327 -1.86 51.36 37.51
C VAL A 327 -2.74 51.33 38.76
N ILE A 328 -3.35 50.17 39.08
CA ILE A 328 -3.68 49.76 40.47
C ILE A 328 -3.58 48.22 40.59
N GLU A 329 -2.59 47.73 41.36
CA GLU A 329 -2.58 46.39 41.98
C GLU A 329 -3.65 46.28 43.08
N PRO A 330 -4.13 45.07 43.41
CA PRO A 330 -3.85 44.60 44.78
C PRO A 330 -3.72 43.07 45.01
N LYS A 331 -2.66 42.75 45.75
CA LYS A 331 -2.56 41.96 47.01
C LYS A 331 -2.98 40.48 47.13
N GLU A 332 -1.97 39.75 47.62
CA GLU A 332 -1.93 38.46 48.33
C GLU A 332 -2.94 38.30 49.49
N VAL A 333 -3.40 37.06 49.68
CA VAL A 333 -3.83 36.51 50.98
C VAL A 333 -3.40 35.03 51.07
N GLU A 334 -2.59 34.71 52.09
CA GLU A 334 -2.24 33.35 52.53
C GLU A 334 -3.40 32.69 53.31
N ALA A 335 -3.55 31.36 53.18
CA ALA A 335 -4.08 30.51 54.26
C ALA A 335 -3.60 29.05 54.08
N GLU A 336 -2.87 28.54 55.08
CA GLU A 336 -2.58 27.11 55.29
C GLU A 336 -3.83 26.37 55.79
N GLU A 337 -4.07 25.12 55.36
CA GLU A 337 -4.49 24.07 56.30
C GLU A 337 -4.25 22.64 55.76
N LYS A 338 -3.86 21.76 56.68
CA LYS A 338 -3.50 20.34 56.52
C LYS A 338 -4.74 19.45 56.30
N VAL A 339 -4.54 18.33 55.58
CA VAL A 339 -5.52 17.23 55.51
C VAL A 339 -4.87 15.92 55.97
N GLU A 340 -5.49 15.27 56.94
CA GLU A 340 -5.29 13.87 57.37
C GLU A 340 -6.63 13.09 57.21
N PRO A 341 -6.60 11.75 57.13
CA PRO A 341 -7.63 10.94 56.47
C PRO A 341 -8.80 10.53 57.38
N VAL A 342 -9.93 10.17 56.74
CA VAL A 342 -11.17 9.68 57.39
C VAL A 342 -11.33 8.17 57.15
N PRO A 343 -11.75 7.37 58.16
CA PRO A 343 -11.91 5.92 58.04
C PRO A 343 -13.35 5.51 57.69
N GLU A 344 -13.48 4.32 57.09
CA GLU A 344 -14.73 3.62 56.81
C GLU A 344 -15.31 2.93 58.05
N ALA A 345 -16.64 2.84 58.08
CA ALA A 345 -17.41 1.94 58.94
C ALA A 345 -18.75 1.56 58.27
N PRO A 346 -19.35 0.40 58.64
CA PRO A 346 -20.06 -0.51 57.73
C PRO A 346 -21.59 -0.41 57.88
N ILE A 347 -22.35 -1.08 56.99
CA ILE A 347 -23.65 -1.72 57.30
C ILE A 347 -23.96 -2.84 56.29
N ASP A 348 -24.68 -3.80 56.84
CA ASP A 348 -25.00 -5.18 56.48
C ASP A 348 -26.43 -5.31 55.90
N LEU A 349 -26.70 -6.38 55.14
CA LEU A 349 -27.89 -7.27 55.17
C LEU A 349 -28.31 -7.86 53.80
N ASP A 350 -28.02 -9.16 53.68
CA ASP A 350 -28.91 -10.29 53.34
C ASP A 350 -29.97 -10.17 52.23
N LEU A 351 -29.92 -11.11 51.28
CA LEU A 351 -31.06 -11.95 50.89
C LEU A 351 -30.58 -13.27 50.25
N GLU A 352 -31.06 -14.39 50.81
CA GLU A 352 -30.84 -15.80 50.44
C GLU A 352 -31.43 -16.19 49.07
N VAL A 353 -30.79 -17.11 48.33
CA VAL A 353 -31.45 -18.27 47.67
C VAL A 353 -30.48 -19.45 47.50
N SER A 354 -30.89 -20.57 48.12
CA SER A 354 -30.53 -22.01 48.04
C SER A 354 -29.55 -22.59 47.01
N GLU A 355 -28.62 -23.40 47.52
CA GLU A 355 -27.87 -24.47 46.83
C GLU A 355 -28.69 -25.78 46.71
N PRO A 356 -28.29 -26.66 45.78
CA PRO A 356 -28.26 -28.08 46.07
C PRO A 356 -26.88 -28.71 45.80
N GLU A 357 -26.41 -29.49 46.79
CA GLU A 357 -25.34 -30.49 46.66
C GLU A 357 -25.76 -31.64 45.72
N ILE A 358 -24.89 -32.05 44.79
CA ILE A 358 -24.78 -33.46 44.36
C ILE A 358 -23.30 -33.84 44.13
N GLU A 359 -22.94 -34.94 44.80
CA GLU A 359 -21.76 -35.81 44.83
C GLU A 359 -20.95 -36.00 43.52
N GLU A 360 -19.63 -35.82 43.61
CA GLU A 360 -18.66 -36.46 42.72
C GLU A 360 -18.39 -37.90 43.17
N THR A 361 -18.74 -38.86 42.32
CA THR A 361 -18.36 -40.27 42.44
C THR A 361 -17.12 -40.54 41.58
N VAL A 362 -15.98 -40.73 42.23
CA VAL A 362 -14.75 -41.25 41.61
C VAL A 362 -14.92 -42.76 41.41
N VAL A 363 -14.86 -43.22 40.16
CA VAL A 363 -14.77 -44.63 39.78
C VAL A 363 -13.51 -44.83 38.95
N GLU A 364 -12.47 -45.42 39.55
CA GLU A 364 -11.44 -46.15 38.79
C GLU A 364 -12.02 -47.47 38.30
N PRO A 365 -11.59 -47.95 37.11
CA PRO A 365 -10.87 -49.20 37.13
C PRO A 365 -9.69 -49.30 36.14
N GLU A 366 -8.57 -49.78 36.68
CA GLU A 366 -7.83 -50.98 36.25
C GLU A 366 -7.34 -51.04 34.78
N ILE A 367 -6.10 -50.60 34.55
CA ILE A 367 -5.31 -50.94 33.35
C ILE A 367 -4.63 -52.29 33.58
N ALA A 368 -5.07 -53.30 32.84
CA ALA A 368 -4.40 -54.58 32.71
C ALA A 368 -3.38 -54.54 31.55
N GLU A 369 -2.12 -54.86 31.82
CA GLU A 369 -1.14 -55.23 30.80
C GLU A 369 -1.54 -56.55 30.13
N PRO A 370 -1.23 -56.72 28.83
CA PRO A 370 -0.55 -57.94 28.46
C PRO A 370 0.62 -57.73 27.46
N GLU A 371 1.74 -58.33 27.87
CA GLU A 371 2.78 -59.02 27.08
C GLU A 371 2.75 -58.92 25.55
N VAL A 372 3.82 -58.36 24.97
CA VAL A 372 4.22 -58.67 23.59
C VAL A 372 5.43 -59.61 23.63
N HIS A 373 5.15 -60.83 23.17
CA HIS A 373 6.06 -61.95 23.03
C HIS A 373 7.01 -61.72 21.84
N ILE A 374 8.32 -61.76 22.10
CA ILE A 374 9.37 -61.86 21.07
C ILE A 374 9.46 -63.33 20.61
N PRO A 375 9.53 -63.60 19.29
CA PRO A 375 10.14 -64.82 18.78
C PRO A 375 11.40 -64.52 17.96
N ASP A 376 12.47 -65.24 18.32
CA ASP A 376 13.78 -65.26 17.67
C ASP A 376 13.81 -65.98 16.31
N GLU A 377 14.69 -65.45 15.45
CA GLU A 377 15.57 -66.09 14.46
C GLU A 377 15.02 -67.11 13.41
N ALA A 378 15.21 -66.81 12.12
CA ALA A 378 16.40 -67.26 11.37
C ALA A 378 16.28 -67.20 9.82
N LYS A 379 17.31 -66.56 9.23
CA LYS A 379 18.01 -66.86 7.95
C LYS A 379 17.25 -66.78 6.62
N ILE A 380 17.74 -65.95 5.68
CA ILE A 380 18.32 -66.38 4.38
C ILE A 380 19.36 -65.34 3.84
N ARG A 381 20.64 -65.72 3.92
CA ARG A 381 21.76 -65.60 2.95
C ARG A 381 21.84 -64.45 1.91
N GLU A 382 22.97 -63.74 1.94
CA GLU A 382 23.62 -63.08 0.79
C GLU A 382 24.04 -64.08 -0.31
N PRO A 383 24.09 -63.62 -1.57
CA PRO A 383 25.25 -63.93 -2.40
C PRO A 383 25.80 -62.75 -3.24
N GLU A 384 27.11 -62.86 -3.43
CA GLU A 384 28.09 -62.10 -4.21
C GLU A 384 27.68 -61.68 -5.64
N MET A 385 28.21 -60.54 -6.11
CA MET A 385 28.36 -60.20 -7.53
C MET A 385 29.79 -60.52 -8.04
N PRO A 386 29.96 -61.17 -9.21
CA PRO A 386 31.27 -61.40 -9.82
C PRO A 386 31.69 -60.26 -10.76
N ALA A 387 32.99 -60.22 -11.05
CA ALA A 387 33.72 -59.10 -11.65
C ALA A 387 34.16 -59.34 -13.12
N VAL A 388 34.23 -58.24 -13.89
CA VAL A 388 35.28 -57.82 -14.87
C VAL A 388 35.33 -58.41 -16.30
N ASP A 389 35.42 -57.52 -17.32
CA ASP A 389 36.55 -57.35 -18.28
C ASP A 389 36.35 -56.08 -19.17
N VAL A 390 37.22 -55.03 -19.12
CA VAL A 390 38.42 -54.74 -19.97
C VAL A 390 38.07 -54.08 -21.33
N ARG A 391 38.63 -52.98 -21.88
CA ARG A 391 39.86 -52.12 -21.80
C ARG A 391 39.57 -50.81 -22.63
N PRO A 392 40.40 -49.73 -22.74
CA PRO A 392 41.85 -49.76 -23.01
C PRO A 392 42.75 -48.64 -22.38
N GLU A 393 44.06 -48.92 -22.39
CA GLU A 393 45.20 -47.97 -22.49
C GLU A 393 46.12 -48.51 -23.63
N PRO A 394 47.17 -47.83 -24.18
CA PRO A 394 47.83 -46.56 -23.78
C PRO A 394 48.22 -45.61 -24.96
N ILE A 395 48.79 -44.42 -24.68
CA ILE A 395 50.16 -43.98 -25.10
C ILE A 395 50.51 -42.67 -24.35
N PRO A 396 51.74 -42.55 -23.79
CA PRO A 396 52.21 -41.36 -23.09
C PRO A 396 53.33 -40.57 -23.82
N VAL A 397 53.46 -39.30 -23.40
CA VAL A 397 54.66 -38.41 -23.38
C VAL A 397 55.03 -37.56 -24.62
N ALA A 398 54.98 -36.23 -24.44
CA ALA A 398 56.13 -35.35 -24.65
C ALA A 398 56.05 -34.10 -23.74
N LYS A 399 57.07 -33.90 -22.89
CA LYS A 399 57.27 -32.73 -22.01
C LYS A 399 58.31 -31.78 -22.64
N LYS A 400 58.09 -30.47 -22.41
CA LYS A 400 58.99 -29.28 -22.51
C LYS A 400 59.08 -28.62 -23.90
N LYS A 401 59.03 -27.29 -24.08
CA LYS A 401 59.30 -26.16 -23.16
C LYS A 401 58.70 -24.83 -23.69
N ARG A 402 58.06 -24.08 -22.77
CA ARG A 402 57.79 -22.62 -22.65
C ARG A 402 58.18 -21.67 -23.81
N ILE A 403 57.20 -20.90 -24.32
CA ILE A 403 57.24 -19.42 -24.44
C ILE A 403 55.83 -18.86 -24.13
N LYS A 404 55.83 -17.68 -23.49
CA LYS A 404 54.81 -16.91 -22.76
C LYS A 404 53.50 -16.57 -23.50
N VAL A 405 52.35 -16.78 -22.84
CA VAL A 405 51.12 -15.94 -22.89
C VAL A 405 50.32 -16.20 -21.58
N PRO A 406 49.65 -15.21 -20.94
CA PRO A 406 49.15 -15.30 -19.57
C PRO A 406 47.82 -16.05 -19.44
N ILE A 407 47.61 -16.55 -18.23
CA ILE A 407 46.45 -17.32 -17.75
C ILE A 407 45.25 -16.38 -17.61
N TRP A 408 44.13 -16.79 -18.22
CA TRP A 408 42.80 -16.25 -17.94
C TRP A 408 42.28 -16.88 -16.65
N GLY A 409 41.90 -16.03 -15.70
CA GLY A 409 41.31 -16.42 -14.43
C GLY A 409 41.17 -15.20 -13.53
N TRP A 410 39.91 -14.91 -13.20
CA TRP A 410 39.43 -14.02 -12.14
C TRP A 410 39.46 -12.52 -12.45
N ALA A 411 38.36 -12.05 -13.04
CA ALA A 411 37.84 -10.72 -12.76
C ALA A 411 36.74 -10.90 -11.70
N ALA A 412 37.12 -10.75 -10.44
CA ALA A 412 36.21 -10.49 -9.33
C ALA A 412 36.40 -9.02 -8.91
N GLY A 413 35.29 -8.32 -8.70
CA GLY A 413 35.19 -6.95 -8.17
C GLY A 413 33.89 -6.31 -8.67
N GLY A 414 32.93 -5.86 -7.83
CA GLY A 414 32.79 -5.84 -6.36
C GLY A 414 31.31 -6.06 -5.97
N VAL A 415 30.94 -6.73 -4.88
CA VAL A 415 31.04 -6.42 -3.42
C VAL A 415 30.17 -5.19 -3.08
N ILE A 416 28.90 -5.34 -2.63
CA ILE A 416 28.35 -5.82 -1.34
C ILE A 416 28.91 -5.07 -0.13
N ILE A 417 28.06 -4.38 0.62
CA ILE A 417 28.33 -3.98 2.01
C ILE A 417 27.21 -4.51 2.90
N ILE A 418 27.53 -5.53 3.72
CA ILE A 418 27.18 -5.66 5.14
C ILE A 418 28.40 -6.32 5.86
N GLY A 419 28.84 -5.77 7.00
CA GLY A 419 29.30 -6.51 8.20
C GLY A 419 30.71 -7.16 8.32
N ILE A 420 31.59 -6.47 9.08
CA ILE A 420 32.61 -6.93 10.08
C ILE A 420 33.95 -7.62 9.65
N VAL A 421 35.09 -7.06 10.11
CA VAL A 421 36.15 -7.67 11.00
C VAL A 421 37.49 -6.91 10.94
N VAL A 422 38.06 -6.71 12.13
CA VAL A 422 39.34 -6.06 12.45
C VAL A 422 40.55 -7.03 12.30
N VAL A 423 41.71 -6.43 11.93
CA VAL A 423 43.13 -6.82 12.15
C VAL A 423 43.94 -7.38 10.95
N GLY A 424 44.89 -6.56 10.47
CA GLY A 424 46.29 -6.99 10.31
C GLY A 424 47.05 -6.55 9.05
N LEU A 425 47.91 -5.52 9.19
CA LEU A 425 49.29 -5.36 8.68
C LEU A 425 49.59 -3.88 8.34
N LEU A 426 50.34 -3.13 9.15
CA LEU A 426 51.81 -3.10 9.22
C LEU A 426 52.55 -3.23 7.86
N THR A 427 53.15 -2.10 7.48
CA THR A 427 54.45 -1.92 6.77
C THR A 427 54.48 -2.14 5.24
N ALA A 428 55.09 -1.31 4.39
CA ALA A 428 56.08 -0.25 4.59
C ALA A 428 56.17 0.73 3.39
N GLY A 429 56.64 1.94 3.70
CA GLY A 429 57.28 2.91 2.80
C GLY A 429 57.19 4.31 3.43
N ARG A 430 58.03 4.71 4.40
CA ARG A 430 59.46 5.11 4.27
C ARG A 430 59.63 5.96 3.00
N GLU A 431 59.96 7.25 3.00
CA GLU A 431 60.68 8.21 3.87
C GLU A 431 60.12 9.62 3.54
N LEU A 432 60.00 10.62 4.42
CA LEU A 432 61.00 11.58 4.95
C LEU A 432 60.16 12.55 5.83
N PHE A 433 60.44 12.83 7.09
CA PHE A 433 61.40 13.85 7.56
C PHE A 433 61.65 13.66 9.07
N THR A 434 62.91 13.79 9.44
CA THR A 434 63.48 13.77 10.80
C THR A 434 63.21 15.08 11.55
N THR A 435 62.89 15.01 12.86
CA THR A 435 63.68 15.53 14.02
C THR A 435 62.83 15.54 15.30
N LEU A 436 63.32 14.89 16.36
CA LEU A 436 62.82 14.98 17.76
C LEU A 436 63.37 16.24 18.46
N PRO A 437 62.73 16.69 19.55
CA PRO A 437 63.44 16.60 20.84
C PRO A 437 62.59 16.21 22.06
N GLU A 438 63.26 15.42 22.92
CA GLU A 438 63.31 15.37 24.40
C GLU A 438 62.07 15.48 25.30
N SER A 439 61.94 14.49 26.20
CA SER A 439 61.04 14.43 27.35
C SER A 439 61.55 15.25 28.56
N PRO A 440 60.66 15.81 29.39
CA PRO A 440 60.96 16.17 30.78
C PRO A 440 60.24 15.24 31.80
N PRO A 441 60.60 15.32 33.10
CA PRO A 441 60.76 14.12 33.95
C PRO A 441 59.57 13.78 34.86
N SER A 442 59.67 12.57 35.43
CA SER A 442 58.82 11.96 36.44
C SER A 442 58.57 12.84 37.68
N VAL A 443 57.32 12.85 38.15
CA VAL A 443 56.95 13.32 39.50
C VAL A 443 56.37 12.15 40.29
N THR A 444 56.97 11.88 41.44
CA THR A 444 56.56 10.89 42.45
C THR A 444 55.23 11.27 43.15
N PRO A 445 54.34 10.32 43.46
CA PRO A 445 53.12 10.60 44.22
C PRO A 445 53.37 10.69 45.74
N ARG A 446 52.60 11.57 46.41
CA ARG A 446 52.48 11.68 47.87
C ARG A 446 51.50 10.62 48.42
N PRO A 447 51.59 10.24 49.72
CA PRO A 447 50.93 9.06 50.26
C PRO A 447 49.44 9.29 50.52
N THR A 448 48.59 8.37 50.05
CA THR A 448 47.17 8.26 50.41
C THR A 448 46.92 7.02 51.28
N ILE A 449 45.97 7.20 52.20
CA ILE A 449 45.55 6.32 53.29
C ILE A 449 45.15 4.92 52.77
N PRO A 450 45.45 3.81 53.48
CA PRO A 450 45.07 2.47 53.03
C PRO A 450 43.54 2.31 52.99
N PRO A 451 42.96 1.77 51.89
CA PRO A 451 41.55 1.43 51.83
C PRO A 451 41.24 0.23 52.73
N ALA A 452 40.03 0.23 53.30
CA ALA A 452 39.50 -0.90 54.05
C ALA A 452 39.43 -2.16 53.17
N THR A 453 39.69 -3.32 53.77
CA THR A 453 39.55 -4.64 53.13
C THR A 453 38.16 -4.78 52.49
N PRO A 454 38.07 -5.16 51.20
CA PRO A 454 36.78 -5.44 50.58
C PRO A 454 36.16 -6.67 51.25
N ARG A 455 34.86 -6.57 51.60
CA ARG A 455 34.05 -7.75 51.91
C ARG A 455 33.99 -8.64 50.65
N PRO A 456 33.88 -9.96 50.79
CA PRO A 456 33.49 -10.79 49.66
C PRO A 456 32.20 -10.24 49.05
N PRO A 457 32.01 -10.30 47.72
CA PRO A 457 30.75 -9.88 47.11
C PRO A 457 29.63 -10.67 47.80
N GLU A 458 28.68 -9.96 48.40
CA GLU A 458 27.38 -10.54 48.67
C GLU A 458 26.87 -11.05 47.31
N GLU A 459 26.47 -12.32 47.25
CA GLU A 459 25.67 -12.79 46.12
C GLU A 459 24.55 -11.77 45.92
N PRO A 460 24.34 -11.23 44.70
CA PRO A 460 23.23 -10.33 44.48
C PRO A 460 21.99 -11.12 44.89
N THR A 461 21.33 -10.69 45.98
CA THR A 461 19.90 -10.94 46.12
C THR A 461 19.29 -10.53 44.79
N PRO A 462 18.59 -11.42 44.07
CA PRO A 462 17.89 -11.01 42.86
C PRO A 462 17.06 -9.80 43.25
N GLU A 463 17.34 -8.66 42.63
CA GLU A 463 16.39 -7.56 42.65
C GLU A 463 15.04 -8.17 42.22
N PRO A 464 13.92 -7.77 42.85
CA PRO A 464 12.63 -8.30 42.42
C PRO A 464 12.54 -8.05 40.93
N ILE A 465 12.44 -9.14 40.15
CA ILE A 465 12.06 -9.07 38.74
C ILE A 465 10.88 -8.11 38.71
N GLU A 466 11.00 -6.97 38.01
CA GLU A 466 9.87 -6.07 37.84
C GLU A 466 8.70 -6.94 37.39
N ALA A 467 7.66 -6.98 38.23
CA ALA A 467 6.59 -7.94 38.02
C ALA A 467 5.94 -7.65 36.66
N PHE A 468 5.80 -8.68 35.82
CA PHE A 468 5.13 -8.53 34.53
C PHE A 468 3.76 -7.87 34.73
N PRO A 469 3.32 -7.01 33.79
CA PRO A 469 2.04 -6.33 33.90
C PRO A 469 0.90 -7.34 34.06
N PRO A 470 -0.12 -7.03 34.88
CA PRO A 470 -1.22 -7.94 35.13
C PRO A 470 -2.01 -8.22 33.84
N VAL A 471 -2.70 -9.37 33.81
CA VAL A 471 -3.67 -9.68 32.76
C VAL A 471 -4.95 -8.92 33.07
N GLU A 472 -5.22 -7.84 32.33
CA GLU A 472 -6.39 -6.98 32.49
C GLU A 472 -7.36 -7.08 31.30
N GLY A 473 -8.64 -6.83 31.53
CA GLY A 473 -9.66 -6.85 30.47
C GLY A 473 -10.29 -8.23 30.20
N ALA A 474 -11.38 -8.20 29.43
CA ALA A 474 -12.12 -9.40 29.02
C ALA A 474 -11.28 -10.33 28.13
N ASN A 475 -11.77 -11.54 27.87
CA ASN A 475 -11.14 -12.41 26.88
C ASN A 475 -11.12 -11.73 25.51
N PRO A 476 -9.96 -11.69 24.82
CA PRO A 476 -9.84 -11.00 23.57
C PRO A 476 -10.57 -11.79 22.48
N SER A 477 -10.90 -11.13 21.39
CA SER A 477 -11.52 -11.77 20.25
C SER A 477 -10.46 -12.25 19.27
N TYR A 478 -10.51 -13.54 18.93
CA TYR A 478 -9.69 -14.10 17.86
C TYR A 478 -10.15 -13.70 16.45
N ARG A 479 -11.21 -12.88 16.34
CA ARG A 479 -11.59 -12.16 15.11
C ARG A 479 -10.83 -10.84 14.94
N ILE A 480 -9.98 -10.46 15.90
CA ILE A 480 -9.16 -9.25 15.83
C ILE A 480 -7.69 -9.65 15.82
N GLY A 481 -7.02 -9.36 14.70
CA GLY A 481 -5.60 -9.51 14.51
C GLY A 481 -4.86 -8.18 14.50
N VAL A 482 -3.58 -8.19 14.80
CA VAL A 482 -2.70 -7.03 14.67
C VAL A 482 -1.36 -7.44 14.08
N PHE A 483 -0.86 -6.70 13.10
CA PHE A 483 0.49 -6.93 12.57
C PHE A 483 1.54 -6.48 13.59
N TYR A 484 2.51 -7.35 13.86
CA TYR A 484 3.52 -7.17 14.91
C TYR A 484 4.92 -7.46 14.36
N TYR A 485 5.87 -6.60 14.68
CA TYR A 485 7.22 -6.60 14.12
C TYR A 485 8.24 -6.89 15.22
N PRO A 486 8.71 -8.15 15.35
CA PRO A 486 9.65 -8.55 16.39
C PRO A 486 11.13 -8.35 16.00
N TRP A 487 11.43 -7.32 15.22
CA TRP A 487 12.78 -7.08 14.69
C TRP A 487 13.60 -6.03 15.45
N TYR A 488 12.98 -5.35 16.43
CA TYR A 488 13.64 -4.28 17.16
C TYR A 488 14.61 -4.86 18.19
N SER A 489 15.85 -4.35 18.22
CA SER A 489 16.79 -4.74 19.26
C SER A 489 17.76 -3.64 19.65
N ASN A 490 18.39 -3.84 20.80
CA ASN A 490 19.28 -2.90 21.45
C ASN A 490 20.60 -3.60 21.86
N PRO A 491 21.64 -2.83 22.24
CA PRO A 491 22.96 -3.35 22.60
C PRO A 491 23.03 -4.35 23.77
N GLU A 492 21.93 -4.54 24.52
CA GLU A 492 21.87 -5.53 25.60
C GLU A 492 21.59 -6.94 25.06
N TYR A 493 20.77 -7.05 24.01
CA TYR A 493 20.37 -8.33 23.41
C TYR A 493 21.16 -8.67 22.14
N HIS A 494 21.52 -7.65 21.34
CA HIS A 494 22.35 -7.79 20.15
C HIS A 494 23.57 -6.85 20.23
N GLU A 495 24.66 -7.11 19.50
CA GLU A 495 25.89 -6.29 19.62
C GLU A 495 25.71 -4.81 19.23
N HIS A 496 24.61 -4.49 18.54
CA HIS A 496 24.27 -3.16 18.07
C HIS A 496 22.74 -2.96 18.13
N TRP A 497 22.32 -1.71 17.98
CA TRP A 497 20.92 -1.38 17.69
C TRP A 497 20.48 -2.07 16.39
N VAL A 498 19.24 -2.55 16.35
CA VAL A 498 18.63 -3.15 15.16
C VAL A 498 17.31 -2.44 14.91
N HIS A 499 17.07 -2.03 13.66
CA HIS A 499 15.94 -1.23 13.18
C HIS A 499 15.85 0.19 13.75
N TRP A 500 16.11 0.44 15.04
CA TRP A 500 16.10 1.80 15.63
C TRP A 500 17.13 2.75 15.01
N ASN A 501 18.22 2.18 14.48
CA ASN A 501 19.41 2.86 13.98
C ASN A 501 19.56 2.75 12.45
N GLU A 502 18.46 2.72 11.68
CA GLU A 502 18.54 2.89 10.20
C GLU A 502 19.66 3.91 9.86
N PRO A 503 20.45 3.73 8.78
CA PRO A 503 21.87 4.09 8.69
C PRO A 503 22.35 5.46 9.22
N ASP A 504 21.45 6.43 9.33
CA ASP A 504 21.70 7.81 9.72
C ASP A 504 21.20 8.19 11.14
N PHE A 505 20.63 7.27 11.92
CA PHE A 505 20.09 7.54 13.27
C PHE A 505 20.99 7.04 14.40
N ASN A 506 20.98 7.75 15.53
CA ASN A 506 21.80 7.44 16.70
C ASN A 506 20.97 7.24 18.00
N PRO A 507 20.40 6.05 18.22
CA PRO A 507 19.61 5.76 19.41
C PRO A 507 20.46 5.86 20.70
N PRO A 508 19.84 6.13 21.88
CA PRO A 508 18.40 5.99 22.12
C PRO A 508 17.57 7.25 21.84
N LEU A 509 18.19 8.43 21.81
CA LEU A 509 17.43 9.69 21.69
C LEU A 509 17.03 10.02 20.24
N ASP A 510 17.77 9.51 19.26
CA ASP A 510 17.56 9.75 17.84
C ASP A 510 17.27 8.43 17.12
N ILE A 511 16.00 8.15 16.84
CA ILE A 511 15.54 6.87 16.28
C ILE A 511 14.89 7.05 14.89
N SER A 512 14.81 5.98 14.12
CA SER A 512 14.24 5.91 12.77
C SER A 512 12.69 5.89 12.73
N SER A 513 12.04 6.77 13.50
CA SER A 513 10.57 6.85 13.61
C SER A 513 10.10 8.25 13.93
N ASP A 514 9.01 8.71 13.30
CA ASP A 514 8.39 10.02 13.54
C ASP A 514 7.81 10.16 14.95
N TYR A 515 7.54 9.02 15.61
CA TYR A 515 7.04 8.92 16.97
C TYR A 515 8.08 8.26 17.88
N TYR A 516 7.96 8.46 19.19
CA TYR A 516 8.88 7.88 20.18
C TYR A 516 8.13 6.89 21.10
N PRO A 517 8.57 5.62 21.24
CA PRO A 517 7.89 4.63 22.08
C PRO A 517 7.86 5.00 23.56
N VAL A 518 6.77 4.68 24.27
CA VAL A 518 6.70 4.83 25.74
C VAL A 518 7.77 4.00 26.45
N LEU A 519 8.02 2.78 25.96
CA LEU A 519 9.05 1.88 26.49
C LEU A 519 10.48 2.27 26.09
N GLY A 520 10.64 3.36 25.31
CA GLY A 520 11.90 3.70 24.64
C GLY A 520 12.26 2.71 23.52
N PRO A 521 13.45 2.85 22.90
CA PRO A 521 13.90 1.90 21.90
C PRO A 521 14.24 0.55 22.57
N TYR A 522 13.23 -0.29 22.67
CA TYR A 522 13.26 -1.58 23.35
C TYR A 522 13.92 -2.68 22.50
N SER A 523 14.02 -3.88 23.07
CA SER A 523 14.26 -5.08 22.28
C SER A 523 13.05 -5.99 22.28
N SER A 524 12.68 -6.54 21.13
CA SER A 524 11.68 -7.60 20.96
C SER A 524 12.09 -8.93 21.62
N PHE A 525 13.32 -9.00 22.16
CA PHE A 525 13.86 -10.13 22.93
C PHE A 525 13.81 -9.90 24.44
N ASP A 526 13.37 -8.72 24.88
CA ASP A 526 13.12 -8.42 26.28
C ASP A 526 11.73 -8.92 26.71
N PRO A 527 11.65 -9.92 27.61
CA PRO A 527 10.37 -10.45 28.08
C PRO A 527 9.47 -9.39 28.72
N LEU A 528 10.05 -8.36 29.36
CA LEU A 528 9.25 -7.31 30.01
C LEU A 528 8.60 -6.39 28.97
N ALA A 529 9.34 -5.97 27.94
CA ALA A 529 8.79 -5.20 26.84
C ALA A 529 7.65 -5.94 26.13
N VAL A 530 7.87 -7.22 25.76
CA VAL A 530 6.83 -8.04 25.11
C VAL A 530 5.63 -8.28 26.04
N ALA A 531 5.85 -8.43 27.34
CA ALA A 531 4.75 -8.53 28.31
C ALA A 531 3.89 -7.26 28.37
N HIS A 532 4.49 -6.07 28.32
CA HIS A 532 3.76 -4.80 28.20
C HIS A 532 2.96 -4.73 26.90
N HIS A 533 3.56 -5.11 25.76
CA HIS A 533 2.86 -5.15 24.48
C HIS A 533 1.58 -6.00 24.56
N PHE A 534 1.70 -7.20 25.13
CA PHE A 534 0.60 -8.16 25.12
C PHE A 534 -0.44 -7.84 26.18
N ALA A 535 -0.06 -7.21 27.30
CA ALA A 535 -1.00 -6.64 28.25
C ALA A 535 -1.86 -5.55 27.60
N TRP A 536 -1.26 -4.62 26.84
CA TRP A 536 -2.00 -3.58 26.11
C TRP A 536 -2.94 -4.17 25.05
N LEU A 537 -2.46 -5.12 24.23
CA LEU A 537 -3.28 -5.80 23.23
C LEU A 537 -4.45 -6.55 23.85
N ARG A 538 -4.21 -7.26 24.97
CA ARG A 538 -5.23 -7.95 25.75
C ARG A 538 -6.30 -6.98 26.25
N ALA A 539 -5.88 -5.85 26.83
CA ALA A 539 -6.78 -4.82 27.34
C ALA A 539 -7.60 -4.16 26.20
N ALA A 540 -7.02 -4.05 24.99
CA ALA A 540 -7.69 -3.55 23.80
C ALA A 540 -8.61 -4.57 23.11
N GLY A 541 -8.69 -5.82 23.60
CA GLY A 541 -9.52 -6.88 23.04
C GLY A 541 -8.93 -7.57 21.81
N VAL A 542 -7.66 -7.30 21.47
CA VAL A 542 -6.95 -7.92 20.35
C VAL A 542 -6.51 -9.33 20.73
N GLY A 543 -6.89 -10.33 19.93
CA GLY A 543 -6.67 -11.74 20.27
C GLY A 543 -5.57 -12.43 19.49
N VAL A 544 -5.17 -11.89 18.34
CA VAL A 544 -4.18 -12.53 17.46
C VAL A 544 -3.05 -11.55 17.14
N VAL A 545 -1.83 -11.93 17.52
CA VAL A 545 -0.59 -11.29 17.08
C VAL A 545 -0.19 -11.93 15.77
N ILE A 546 -0.15 -11.15 14.69
CA ILE A 546 0.28 -11.61 13.37
C ILE A 546 1.73 -11.15 13.21
N SER A 547 2.66 -12.04 13.56
CA SER A 547 4.09 -11.75 13.55
C SER A 547 4.61 -11.70 12.12
N SER A 548 5.31 -10.63 11.75
CA SER A 548 6.15 -10.64 10.53
C SER A 548 7.20 -11.75 10.65
N TRP A 549 7.56 -12.35 9.50
CA TRP A 549 8.48 -13.48 9.45
C TRP A 549 9.25 -13.52 8.13
N TRP A 550 10.56 -13.31 8.20
CA TRP A 550 11.47 -13.15 7.05
C TRP A 550 12.26 -14.42 6.69
N GLY A 551 11.69 -15.59 6.97
CA GLY A 551 12.33 -16.87 6.66
C GLY A 551 13.00 -17.54 7.85
N GLN A 552 13.40 -18.79 7.63
CA GLN A 552 14.01 -19.62 8.67
C GLN A 552 15.34 -19.02 9.15
N GLY A 553 15.49 -18.87 10.47
CA GLY A 553 16.68 -18.29 11.08
C GLY A 553 16.82 -16.77 10.94
N SER A 554 15.76 -16.06 10.53
CA SER A 554 15.72 -14.60 10.65
C SER A 554 15.63 -14.16 12.12
N ILE A 555 15.83 -12.86 12.39
CA ILE A 555 15.70 -12.31 13.74
C ILE A 555 14.27 -12.52 14.30
N GLU A 556 13.27 -12.43 13.42
CA GLU A 556 11.87 -12.67 13.75
C GLU A 556 11.61 -14.14 14.10
N ASP A 557 12.21 -15.08 13.35
CA ASP A 557 12.14 -16.51 13.67
C ASP A 557 12.75 -16.81 15.05
N GLU A 558 13.82 -16.12 15.43
CA GLU A 558 14.43 -16.24 16.76
C GLU A 558 13.51 -15.72 17.88
N ALA A 559 12.71 -14.68 17.61
CA ALA A 559 11.80 -14.09 18.58
C ALA A 559 10.54 -14.92 18.86
N VAL A 560 10.12 -15.80 17.94
CA VAL A 560 8.87 -16.57 18.01
C VAL A 560 8.65 -17.30 19.35
N PRO A 561 9.64 -18.00 19.95
CA PRO A 561 9.44 -18.68 21.24
C PRO A 561 8.99 -17.73 22.36
N LEU A 562 9.57 -16.53 22.45
CA LEU A 562 9.19 -15.54 23.46
C LEU A 562 7.79 -14.99 23.19
N LEU A 563 7.47 -14.71 21.93
CA LEU A 563 6.12 -14.27 21.55
C LEU A 563 5.07 -15.32 21.92
N LEU A 564 5.33 -16.60 21.67
CA LEU A 564 4.42 -17.68 22.03
C LEU A 564 4.23 -17.80 23.55
N GLU A 565 5.31 -17.71 24.34
CA GLU A 565 5.25 -17.75 25.81
C GLU A 565 4.41 -16.57 26.36
N MET A 566 4.66 -15.35 25.87
CA MET A 566 3.90 -14.18 26.31
C MET A 566 2.44 -14.27 25.83
N ALA A 567 2.18 -14.76 24.61
CA ALA A 567 0.83 -14.90 24.09
C ALA A 567 0.01 -15.85 24.95
N GLU A 568 0.60 -16.98 25.36
CA GLU A 568 -0.05 -17.91 26.29
C GLU A 568 -0.38 -17.23 27.62
N ARG A 569 0.57 -16.48 28.22
CA ARG A 569 0.35 -15.79 29.49
C ARG A 569 -0.83 -14.82 29.44
N TYR A 570 -0.96 -14.05 28.36
CA TYR A 570 -2.01 -13.02 28.22
C TYR A 570 -3.28 -13.54 27.51
N GLY A 571 -3.31 -14.80 27.07
CA GLY A 571 -4.44 -15.44 26.41
C GLY A 571 -4.64 -15.06 24.94
N LEU A 572 -3.58 -14.57 24.29
CA LEU A 572 -3.52 -14.25 22.87
C LEU A 572 -3.06 -15.48 22.07
N LYS A 573 -3.13 -15.37 20.75
CA LYS A 573 -2.58 -16.33 19.78
C LYS A 573 -1.57 -15.67 18.86
N VAL A 574 -0.67 -16.46 18.29
CA VAL A 574 0.32 -16.03 17.29
C VAL A 574 0.01 -16.68 15.96
N ALA A 575 -0.22 -15.84 14.94
CA ALA A 575 -0.28 -16.19 13.53
C ALA A 575 0.95 -15.58 12.81
N PHE A 576 1.17 -15.93 11.54
CA PHE A 576 2.37 -15.51 10.82
C PHE A 576 2.02 -14.73 9.56
N HIS A 577 2.78 -13.66 9.34
CA HIS A 577 2.80 -12.87 8.12
C HIS A 577 4.13 -13.13 7.42
N ILE A 578 4.07 -13.95 6.38
CA ILE A 578 5.24 -14.42 5.64
C ILE A 578 5.66 -13.31 4.67
N GLU A 579 6.87 -12.79 4.91
CA GLU A 579 7.45 -11.65 4.21
C GLU A 579 8.20 -12.08 2.93
N PRO A 580 8.44 -11.17 1.97
CA PRO A 580 9.14 -11.43 0.72
C PRO A 580 10.65 -11.45 0.94
N TYR A 581 11.15 -12.47 1.64
CA TYR A 581 12.60 -12.67 1.74
C TYR A 581 13.18 -13.15 0.39
N GLY A 582 14.47 -12.89 0.17
CA GLY A 582 15.15 -13.22 -1.09
C GLY A 582 15.08 -14.72 -1.43
N GLY A 583 14.69 -15.04 -2.66
CA GLY A 583 14.52 -16.43 -3.12
C GLY A 583 13.23 -17.13 -2.66
N ARG A 584 12.27 -16.40 -2.07
CA ARG A 584 10.95 -16.97 -1.75
C ARG A 584 10.21 -17.38 -3.01
N SER A 585 9.68 -18.60 -3.02
CA SER A 585 8.87 -19.18 -4.09
C SER A 585 7.65 -19.89 -3.50
N ALA A 586 6.67 -20.26 -4.34
CA ALA A 586 5.48 -20.97 -3.89
C ALA A 586 5.83 -22.27 -3.12
N ASP A 587 6.71 -23.11 -3.68
CA ASP A 587 7.20 -24.34 -3.01
C ASP A 587 7.88 -24.04 -1.68
N ARG A 588 8.65 -22.94 -1.61
CA ARG A 588 9.35 -22.55 -0.39
C ARG A 588 8.39 -22.13 0.72
N VAL A 589 7.28 -21.47 0.37
CA VAL A 589 6.23 -21.13 1.33
C VAL A 589 5.59 -22.39 1.94
N VAL A 590 5.42 -23.47 1.15
CA VAL A 590 4.98 -24.76 1.69
C VAL A 590 5.97 -25.29 2.73
N ASP A 591 7.26 -25.31 2.38
CA ASP A 591 8.33 -25.76 3.29
C ASP A 591 8.37 -24.93 4.59
N ASP A 592 8.17 -23.62 4.49
CA ASP A 592 8.21 -22.71 5.63
C ASP A 592 7.01 -22.88 6.56
N ILE A 593 5.81 -23.07 6.00
CA ILE A 593 4.62 -23.38 6.80
C ILE A 593 4.82 -24.71 7.56
N GLN A 594 5.39 -25.72 6.89
CA GLN A 594 5.72 -27.00 7.53
C GLN A 594 6.80 -26.84 8.61
N TYR A 595 7.78 -25.98 8.39
CA TYR A 595 8.78 -25.63 9.40
C TYR A 595 8.12 -24.96 10.63
N LEU A 596 7.25 -23.98 10.42
CA LEU A 596 6.53 -23.29 11.50
C LEU A 596 5.67 -24.27 12.31
N TYR A 597 4.95 -25.19 11.65
CA TYR A 597 4.22 -26.24 12.34
C TYR A 597 5.13 -27.17 13.14
N HIS A 598 6.19 -27.66 12.52
CA HIS A 598 7.10 -28.60 13.18
C HIS A 598 7.77 -27.98 14.41
N ARG A 599 8.14 -26.71 14.33
CA ARG A 599 8.90 -26.03 15.37
C ARG A 599 8.02 -25.43 16.47
N TYR A 600 6.86 -24.89 16.09
CA TYR A 600 6.04 -24.06 16.97
C TYR A 600 4.58 -24.52 17.08
N GLY A 601 4.10 -25.38 16.18
CA GLY A 601 2.69 -25.73 16.03
C GLY A 601 2.05 -26.37 17.27
N GLU A 602 2.85 -27.04 18.10
CA GLU A 602 2.36 -27.67 19.34
C GLU A 602 2.23 -26.69 20.52
N HIS A 603 2.72 -25.45 20.38
CA HIS A 603 2.55 -24.44 21.41
C HIS A 603 1.07 -24.04 21.52
N PRO A 604 0.49 -23.96 22.73
CA PRO A 604 -0.93 -23.63 22.90
C PRO A 604 -1.31 -22.24 22.39
N ALA A 605 -0.35 -21.33 22.31
CA ALA A 605 -0.53 -20.00 21.73
C ALA A 605 -0.37 -19.94 20.19
N PHE A 606 0.08 -21.01 19.52
CA PHE A 606 0.06 -21.05 18.06
C PHE A 606 -1.40 -20.98 17.58
N PHE A 607 -1.71 -20.04 16.69
CA PHE A 607 -3.09 -19.85 16.22
C PHE A 607 -3.57 -21.09 15.48
N ARG A 608 -4.69 -21.65 15.94
CA ARG A 608 -5.43 -22.70 15.22
C ARG A 608 -6.92 -22.40 15.24
N THR A 609 -7.60 -22.60 14.11
CA THR A 609 -9.05 -22.41 13.99
C THR A 609 -9.71 -23.51 13.16
N PRO A 610 -10.87 -24.04 13.56
CA PRO A 610 -11.65 -24.97 12.74
C PRO A 610 -12.50 -24.26 11.68
N VAL A 611 -12.50 -22.91 11.67
CA VAL A 611 -13.30 -22.12 10.74
C VAL A 611 -12.90 -22.45 9.30
N GLN A 612 -13.90 -22.76 8.48
CA GLN A 612 -13.75 -23.14 7.09
C GLN A 612 -13.55 -21.89 6.20
N SER A 613 -13.09 -22.13 4.99
CA SER A 613 -13.00 -21.17 3.89
C SER A 613 -13.52 -21.82 2.61
N ARG A 614 -13.58 -21.06 1.52
CA ARG A 614 -13.94 -21.55 0.17
C ARG A 614 -13.19 -22.82 -0.23
N TRP A 615 -11.88 -22.87 -0.02
CA TRP A 615 -11.01 -23.95 -0.49
C TRP A 615 -10.62 -24.95 0.62
N SER A 616 -10.81 -24.56 1.89
CA SER A 616 -10.60 -25.44 3.04
C SER A 616 -11.90 -25.67 3.80
N GLN A 617 -12.67 -26.66 3.33
CA GLN A 617 -14.00 -27.02 3.86
C GLN A 617 -13.96 -28.07 5.00
N ASP A 618 -12.79 -28.52 5.45
CA ASP A 618 -12.71 -29.44 6.59
C ASP A 618 -12.80 -28.69 7.94
N GLU A 619 -13.26 -29.38 8.99
CA GLU A 619 -13.36 -28.82 10.36
C GLU A 619 -12.06 -28.97 11.19
N ARG A 620 -10.98 -29.43 10.57
CA ARG A 620 -9.70 -29.60 11.27
C ARG A 620 -9.18 -28.23 11.71
N PRO A 621 -8.65 -28.08 12.94
CA PRO A 621 -8.00 -26.84 13.35
C PRO A 621 -6.75 -26.55 12.53
N LYS A 622 -6.77 -25.46 11.76
CA LYS A 622 -5.72 -25.03 10.84
C LYS A 622 -5.03 -23.78 11.34
N GLY A 623 -3.76 -23.63 10.96
CA GLY A 623 -2.99 -22.40 11.20
C GLY A 623 -3.41 -21.30 10.24
N LEU A 624 -3.07 -20.05 10.58
CA LEU A 624 -3.39 -18.88 9.77
C LEU A 624 -2.10 -18.20 9.30
N PHE A 625 -1.98 -18.01 8.00
CA PHE A 625 -0.79 -17.48 7.34
C PHE A 625 -1.18 -16.36 6.37
N PHE A 626 -0.62 -15.18 6.57
CA PHE A 626 -0.76 -14.05 5.65
C PHE A 626 0.44 -14.03 4.72
N ILE A 627 0.24 -13.92 3.42
CA ILE A 627 1.34 -13.84 2.45
C ILE A 627 1.44 -12.42 1.93
N TRP A 628 2.51 -11.71 2.31
CA TRP A 628 2.81 -10.39 1.79
C TRP A 628 3.29 -10.48 0.33
N ALA A 629 3.03 -9.43 -0.47
CA ALA A 629 3.61 -9.27 -1.80
C ALA A 629 3.42 -10.50 -2.72
N ILE A 630 2.21 -11.07 -2.77
CA ILE A 630 1.91 -12.27 -3.59
C ILE A 630 2.19 -12.09 -5.09
N TYR A 631 2.14 -10.84 -5.56
CA TYR A 631 2.48 -10.46 -6.94
C TYR A 631 3.98 -10.56 -7.22
N HIS A 632 4.82 -10.36 -6.19
CA HIS A 632 6.28 -10.38 -6.25
C HIS A 632 6.82 -11.28 -5.13
N PRO A 633 6.70 -12.62 -5.27
CA PRO A 633 7.09 -13.55 -4.22
C PRO A 633 8.55 -13.36 -3.80
N ASP A 634 9.44 -13.15 -4.76
CA ASP A 634 10.85 -12.80 -4.56
C ASP A 634 11.05 -11.31 -4.92
N PRO A 635 11.65 -10.48 -4.04
CA PRO A 635 11.93 -9.08 -4.35
C PRO A 635 12.80 -8.86 -5.59
N GLU A 636 13.67 -9.83 -5.93
CA GLU A 636 14.50 -9.79 -7.13
C GLU A 636 13.83 -10.48 -8.34
N GLY A 637 12.63 -11.03 -8.15
CA GLY A 637 11.89 -11.81 -9.14
C GLY A 637 10.92 -11.00 -10.01
N GLU A 638 10.51 -11.62 -11.13
CA GLU A 638 9.46 -11.09 -11.99
C GLU A 638 8.07 -11.25 -11.34
N PRO A 639 7.09 -10.40 -11.67
CA PRO A 639 5.74 -10.53 -11.16
C PRO A 639 5.08 -11.84 -11.60
N VAL A 640 4.22 -12.38 -10.75
CA VAL A 640 3.50 -13.63 -10.99
C VAL A 640 1.99 -13.42 -11.10
N GLU A 641 1.32 -14.35 -11.76
CA GLU A 641 -0.15 -14.44 -11.83
C GLU A 641 -0.66 -15.46 -10.79
N PRO A 642 -1.96 -15.45 -10.42
CA PRO A 642 -2.50 -16.33 -9.37
C PRO A 642 -2.16 -17.82 -9.51
N GLU A 643 -2.11 -18.34 -10.74
CA GLU A 643 -1.84 -19.75 -11.03
C GLU A 643 -0.46 -20.20 -10.54
N PHE A 644 0.47 -19.27 -10.32
CA PHE A 644 1.77 -19.56 -9.71
C PHE A 644 1.64 -20.18 -8.31
N TRP A 645 0.60 -19.81 -7.56
CA TRP A 645 0.40 -20.25 -6.18
C TRP A 645 -0.44 -21.52 -6.06
N LEU A 646 -1.20 -21.87 -7.10
CA LEU A 646 -2.24 -22.91 -7.06
C LEU A 646 -1.75 -24.23 -6.43
N ASP A 647 -0.72 -24.84 -6.99
CA ASP A 647 -0.22 -26.14 -6.52
C ASP A 647 0.30 -26.08 -5.08
N ALA A 648 0.91 -24.95 -4.68
CA ALA A 648 1.44 -24.76 -3.33
C ALA A 648 0.33 -24.59 -2.29
N ILE A 649 -0.70 -23.81 -2.61
CA ILE A 649 -1.84 -23.61 -1.71
C ILE A 649 -2.64 -24.91 -1.57
N GLU A 650 -2.87 -25.65 -2.66
CA GLU A 650 -3.48 -26.99 -2.59
C GLU A 650 -2.63 -27.96 -1.75
N ALA A 651 -1.30 -27.91 -1.85
CA ALA A 651 -0.42 -28.72 -1.02
C ALA A 651 -0.52 -28.35 0.47
N ILE A 652 -0.67 -27.07 0.80
CA ILE A 652 -0.89 -26.60 2.18
C ILE A 652 -2.23 -27.11 2.71
N HIS A 653 -3.32 -26.98 1.94
CA HIS A 653 -4.65 -27.49 2.32
C HIS A 653 -4.64 -29.01 2.54
N ALA A 654 -3.96 -29.76 1.65
CA ALA A 654 -3.87 -31.21 1.71
C ALA A 654 -2.91 -31.74 2.79
N SER A 655 -2.03 -30.89 3.34
CA SER A 655 -1.11 -31.29 4.41
C SER A 655 -1.86 -31.79 5.66
N PRO A 656 -1.28 -32.63 6.53
CA PRO A 656 -1.95 -33.16 7.73
C PRO A 656 -2.43 -32.10 8.73
N GLU A 657 -1.74 -30.96 8.78
CA GLU A 657 -2.07 -29.80 9.61
C GLU A 657 -3.06 -28.85 8.90
N GLY A 658 -3.07 -28.88 7.56
CA GLY A 658 -3.80 -27.91 6.73
C GLY A 658 -3.20 -26.51 6.84
N GLY A 659 -3.96 -25.50 6.42
CA GLY A 659 -3.60 -24.09 6.59
C GLY A 659 -4.66 -23.18 5.99
N LEU A 660 -4.87 -22.03 6.59
CA LEU A 660 -5.63 -20.93 6.00
C LEU A 660 -4.65 -19.88 5.52
N VAL A 661 -4.61 -19.64 4.22
CA VAL A 661 -3.67 -18.75 3.56
C VAL A 661 -4.40 -17.52 3.02
N ILE A 662 -4.09 -16.35 3.58
CA ILE A 662 -4.73 -15.08 3.26
C ILE A 662 -3.79 -14.24 2.36
N ALA A 663 -4.30 -13.86 1.19
CA ALA A 663 -3.52 -13.22 0.13
C ALA A 663 -3.50 -11.69 0.28
N ASN A 664 -2.34 -11.05 0.12
CA ASN A 664 -2.27 -9.60 0.07
C ASN A 664 -2.77 -9.05 -1.27
N THR A 665 -4.07 -8.78 -1.36
CA THR A 665 -4.73 -8.31 -2.57
C THR A 665 -6.13 -7.77 -2.28
N THR A 666 -6.67 -7.02 -3.23
CA THR A 666 -8.09 -6.63 -3.31
C THR A 666 -8.76 -7.19 -4.57
N ASP A 667 -8.07 -8.07 -5.31
CA ASP A 667 -8.52 -8.70 -6.54
C ASP A 667 -8.98 -10.13 -6.25
N ALA A 668 -10.29 -10.37 -6.40
CA ALA A 668 -10.92 -11.66 -6.19
C ALA A 668 -10.40 -12.78 -7.09
N GLY A 669 -9.78 -12.44 -8.24
CA GLY A 669 -9.18 -13.43 -9.14
C GLY A 669 -8.07 -14.26 -8.48
N TRP A 670 -7.44 -13.77 -7.42
CA TRP A 670 -6.43 -14.51 -6.66
C TRP A 670 -7.03 -15.64 -5.82
N ILE A 671 -8.27 -15.46 -5.35
CA ILE A 671 -8.99 -16.50 -4.60
C ILE A 671 -9.38 -17.64 -5.53
N ASP A 672 -9.99 -17.31 -6.68
CA ASP A 672 -10.53 -18.35 -7.57
C ASP A 672 -9.44 -19.08 -8.37
N ARG A 673 -8.36 -18.40 -8.78
CA ARG A 673 -7.30 -18.99 -9.63
C ARG A 673 -6.06 -19.45 -8.84
N GLY A 674 -5.81 -18.86 -7.68
CA GLY A 674 -4.71 -19.22 -6.78
C GLY A 674 -5.11 -20.06 -5.57
N HIS A 675 -6.42 -20.31 -5.39
CA HIS A 675 -7.00 -21.09 -4.29
C HIS A 675 -6.73 -20.52 -2.88
N PHE A 676 -6.41 -19.24 -2.74
CA PHE A 676 -6.26 -18.60 -1.42
C PHE A 676 -7.57 -18.61 -0.62
N ASP A 677 -7.48 -18.72 0.70
CA ASP A 677 -8.64 -18.83 1.59
C ASP A 677 -9.35 -17.48 1.83
N GLY A 678 -8.65 -16.38 1.58
CA GLY A 678 -9.17 -15.03 1.71
C GLY A 678 -8.17 -13.98 1.27
N MET A 679 -8.53 -12.72 1.49
CA MET A 679 -7.73 -11.58 1.05
C MET A 679 -7.68 -10.46 2.11
N TYR A 680 -6.57 -9.73 2.11
CA TYR A 680 -6.33 -8.56 2.96
C TYR A 680 -5.58 -7.44 2.23
N ASN A 681 -5.85 -6.20 2.60
CA ASN A 681 -5.29 -5.00 1.95
C ASN A 681 -4.05 -4.42 2.67
N TYR A 682 -3.75 -4.86 3.90
CA TYR A 682 -2.68 -4.34 4.78
C TYR A 682 -2.77 -2.84 5.09
N ALA A 683 -2.54 -1.95 4.13
CA ALA A 683 -2.59 -0.51 4.32
C ALA A 683 -3.46 0.18 3.27
N THR A 684 -4.31 1.11 3.73
CA THR A 684 -5.16 1.96 2.90
C THR A 684 -4.82 3.42 3.16
N LEU A 685 -4.01 4.03 2.29
CA LEU A 685 -3.55 5.42 2.43
C LEU A 685 -4.49 6.45 1.79
N ASN A 686 -5.61 6.00 1.21
CA ASN A 686 -6.58 6.89 0.59
C ASN A 686 -7.32 7.72 1.66
N PRO A 687 -7.33 9.06 1.56
CA PRO A 687 -8.05 9.93 2.50
C PRO A 687 -9.57 9.80 2.45
N ILE A 688 -10.12 9.05 1.48
CA ILE A 688 -11.54 8.65 1.43
C ILE A 688 -11.61 7.13 1.62
N PRO A 689 -11.68 6.63 2.88
CA PRO A 689 -11.53 5.20 3.15
C PRO A 689 -12.61 4.34 2.50
N ARG A 690 -13.84 4.85 2.37
CA ARG A 690 -14.98 4.08 1.84
C ARG A 690 -14.74 3.52 0.44
N GLU A 691 -14.12 4.26 -0.47
CA GLU A 691 -13.84 3.75 -1.82
C GLU A 691 -12.79 2.61 -1.79
N SER A 692 -11.91 2.63 -0.79
CA SER A 692 -10.78 1.71 -0.68
C SER A 692 -11.13 0.34 -0.07
N PHE A 693 -12.29 0.22 0.56
CA PHE A 693 -12.85 -1.06 1.03
C PHE A 693 -13.96 -1.59 0.12
N SER A 694 -14.21 -0.95 -1.03
CA SER A 694 -15.27 -1.36 -1.95
C SER A 694 -15.09 -2.78 -2.51
N TRP A 695 -13.85 -3.27 -2.55
CA TRP A 695 -13.48 -4.64 -2.90
C TRP A 695 -14.14 -5.69 -1.99
N ALA A 696 -14.60 -5.32 -0.79
CA ALA A 696 -15.37 -6.21 0.08
C ALA A 696 -16.54 -6.86 -0.65
N ARG A 697 -17.20 -6.11 -1.55
CA ARG A 697 -18.33 -6.61 -2.37
C ARG A 697 -17.95 -7.76 -3.28
N ASP A 698 -16.70 -7.80 -3.71
CA ASP A 698 -16.18 -8.73 -4.70
C ASP A 698 -15.54 -9.97 -4.04
N VAL A 699 -15.43 -10.01 -2.70
CA VAL A 699 -14.89 -11.17 -1.96
C VAL A 699 -15.76 -12.40 -2.24
N PRO A 700 -15.22 -13.45 -2.88
CA PRO A 700 -16.02 -14.61 -3.29
C PRO A 700 -16.74 -15.29 -2.13
N GLN A 701 -17.87 -15.95 -2.42
CA GLN A 701 -18.63 -16.66 -1.39
C GLN A 701 -17.74 -17.69 -0.65
N ALA A 702 -17.86 -17.71 0.68
CA ALA A 702 -17.07 -18.51 1.62
C ALA A 702 -15.56 -18.16 1.71
N ALA A 703 -15.04 -17.22 0.92
CA ALA A 703 -13.70 -16.69 1.12
C ALA A 703 -13.67 -15.73 2.32
N TRP A 704 -12.52 -15.65 2.99
CA TRP A 704 -12.34 -14.75 4.12
C TRP A 704 -12.15 -13.30 3.66
N TYR A 705 -13.04 -12.43 4.11
CA TYR A 705 -12.86 -10.98 4.09
C TYR A 705 -12.06 -10.56 5.33
N VAL A 706 -10.82 -10.10 5.10
CA VAL A 706 -9.89 -9.70 6.16
C VAL A 706 -9.42 -8.26 5.95
N PRO A 707 -10.27 -7.25 6.18
CA PRO A 707 -9.88 -5.85 6.02
C PRO A 707 -8.84 -5.45 7.07
N SER A 708 -7.84 -4.70 6.61
CA SER A 708 -6.80 -4.09 7.42
C SER A 708 -7.06 -2.60 7.60
N VAL A 709 -7.08 -2.15 8.85
CA VAL A 709 -7.34 -0.77 9.27
C VAL A 709 -6.11 -0.18 9.95
N LEU A 710 -5.87 1.12 9.79
CA LEU A 710 -4.69 1.80 10.34
C LEU A 710 -5.05 3.15 10.96
N PRO A 711 -4.35 3.60 12.01
CA PRO A 711 -4.61 4.88 12.66
C PRO A 711 -4.15 6.09 11.84
N GLY A 712 -3.15 5.89 10.99
CA GLY A 712 -2.49 6.90 10.17
C GLY A 712 -1.18 6.34 9.63
N PHE A 713 -0.45 7.13 8.86
CA PHE A 713 0.83 6.76 8.25
C PHE A 713 1.74 8.00 8.21
N SER A 714 2.90 7.93 8.86
CA SER A 714 3.88 9.02 8.92
C SER A 714 5.29 8.44 8.96
N ALA A 715 5.96 8.49 7.82
CA ALA A 715 7.28 7.91 7.59
C ALA A 715 8.31 8.98 7.17
N LYS A 716 8.21 10.20 7.73
CA LYS A 716 8.99 11.36 7.29
C LYS A 716 10.48 11.18 7.56
N ARG A 717 10.83 10.64 8.74
CA ARG A 717 12.24 10.48 9.14
C ARG A 717 12.99 9.48 8.27
N ILE A 718 12.37 8.37 7.88
CA ILE A 718 12.99 7.38 7.00
C ILE A 718 12.91 7.77 5.52
N GLY A 719 12.33 8.94 5.20
CA GLY A 719 12.39 9.54 3.87
C GLY A 719 11.34 9.06 2.88
N TYR A 720 10.17 8.59 3.33
CA TYR A 720 9.08 8.28 2.41
C TYR A 720 8.51 9.56 1.76
N PRO A 721 8.01 9.49 0.51
CA PRO A 721 7.45 10.63 -0.17
C PRO A 721 6.27 11.25 0.60
N SER A 722 6.20 12.58 0.61
CA SER A 722 5.17 13.30 1.37
C SER A 722 3.71 13.03 0.94
N GLY A 723 3.52 12.49 -0.27
CA GLY A 723 2.21 12.11 -0.82
C GLY A 723 1.62 10.84 -0.22
N ASP A 724 2.40 10.06 0.53
CA ASP A 724 2.00 8.76 1.10
C ASP A 724 1.56 8.87 2.57
N PHE A 725 1.49 10.09 3.13
CA PHE A 725 1.12 10.27 4.52
C PHE A 725 -0.40 10.33 4.72
N LEU A 726 -0.84 9.70 5.81
CA LEU A 726 -2.22 9.72 6.27
C LEU A 726 -2.24 10.25 7.70
N ASP A 727 -2.71 11.49 7.88
CA ASP A 727 -2.77 12.11 9.19
C ASP A 727 -3.72 11.34 10.12
N ARG A 728 -3.29 11.17 11.37
CA ARG A 728 -4.05 10.54 12.45
C ARG A 728 -5.30 11.33 12.86
N ARG A 729 -5.31 12.66 12.68
CA ARG A 729 -6.46 13.57 12.97
C ARG A 729 -7.11 13.31 14.33
N GLY A 730 -6.30 13.13 15.38
CA GLY A 730 -6.78 12.87 16.74
C GLY A 730 -7.61 11.59 16.88
N GLY A 731 -7.40 10.59 16.03
CA GLY A 731 -8.11 9.30 16.05
C GLY A 731 -9.19 9.16 14.97
N VAL A 732 -9.68 10.27 14.40
CA VAL A 732 -10.77 10.28 13.40
C VAL A 732 -10.44 9.42 12.18
N THR A 733 -9.19 9.43 11.72
CA THR A 733 -8.76 8.58 10.60
C THR A 733 -8.95 7.10 10.91
N TYR A 734 -8.65 6.68 12.14
CA TYR A 734 -8.79 5.29 12.53
C TYR A 734 -10.27 4.88 12.54
N GLU A 735 -11.13 5.71 13.11
CA GLU A 735 -12.58 5.49 13.13
C GLU A 735 -13.17 5.37 11.72
N GLU A 736 -12.80 6.28 10.82
CA GLU A 736 -13.26 6.26 9.41
C GLU A 736 -12.79 4.99 8.67
N GLN A 737 -11.59 4.48 8.97
CA GLN A 737 -11.09 3.21 8.41
C GLN A 737 -11.93 2.03 8.88
N TRP A 738 -12.22 1.94 10.18
CA TRP A 738 -13.11 0.91 10.74
C TRP A 738 -14.52 1.00 10.15
N GLN A 739 -15.11 2.19 10.11
CA GLN A 739 -16.44 2.38 9.51
C GLN A 739 -16.46 1.96 8.03
N ALA A 740 -15.43 2.31 7.27
CA ALA A 740 -15.34 1.94 5.86
C ALA A 740 -15.19 0.43 5.64
N ALA A 741 -14.38 -0.25 6.46
CA ALA A 741 -14.23 -1.70 6.42
C ALA A 741 -15.57 -2.44 6.67
N LEU A 742 -16.47 -1.87 7.47
CA LEU A 742 -17.77 -2.48 7.82
C LEU A 742 -18.93 -2.03 6.90
N ALA A 743 -18.74 -0.98 6.08
CA ALA A 743 -19.83 -0.29 5.39
C ALA A 743 -20.58 -1.12 4.33
N PHE A 744 -19.97 -2.21 3.84
CA PHE A 744 -20.44 -2.95 2.67
C PHE A 744 -21.40 -4.11 2.97
N GLY A 745 -21.71 -4.38 4.24
CA GLY A 745 -22.61 -5.48 4.63
C GLY A 745 -21.98 -6.87 4.49
N VAL A 746 -20.68 -6.92 4.22
CA VAL A 746 -19.86 -8.13 4.27
C VAL A 746 -19.23 -8.18 5.64
N GLU A 747 -19.61 -9.20 6.41
CA GLU A 747 -19.06 -9.48 7.73
C GLU A 747 -17.61 -9.96 7.58
N PRO A 748 -16.63 -9.24 8.15
CA PRO A 748 -15.26 -9.71 8.23
C PRO A 748 -15.15 -11.00 9.03
N GLN A 749 -14.48 -12.02 8.50
CA GLN A 749 -14.07 -13.18 9.31
C GLN A 749 -13.07 -12.74 10.38
N MET A 750 -12.20 -11.79 10.03
CA MET A 750 -11.24 -11.15 10.91
C MET A 750 -11.03 -9.70 10.48
N ILE A 751 -10.78 -8.79 11.42
CA ILE A 751 -10.23 -7.46 11.13
C ILE A 751 -8.77 -7.47 11.56
N THR A 752 -7.88 -6.93 10.73
CA THR A 752 -6.47 -6.76 11.11
C THR A 752 -6.14 -5.29 11.32
N ILE A 753 -5.28 -5.01 12.28
CA ILE A 753 -4.79 -3.66 12.56
C ILE A 753 -3.36 -3.53 12.04
N THR A 754 -3.14 -2.54 11.18
CA THR A 754 -1.83 -2.14 10.66
C THR A 754 -1.44 -0.83 11.34
N SER A 755 -0.66 -0.85 12.42
CA SER A 755 0.07 -1.99 12.99
C SER A 755 0.11 -1.88 14.52
N PHE A 756 0.60 -2.91 15.22
CA PHE A 756 0.95 -2.74 16.63
C PHE A 756 2.14 -1.78 16.74
N ASN A 757 3.27 -2.10 16.11
CA ASN A 757 4.57 -1.45 16.34
C ASN A 757 5.43 -1.24 15.08
N GLU A 758 4.85 -1.01 13.90
CA GLU A 758 5.64 -0.58 12.73
C GLU A 758 6.00 0.91 12.86
N TRP A 759 7.03 1.19 13.66
CA TRP A 759 7.44 2.55 14.01
C TRP A 759 8.02 3.32 12.83
N HIS A 760 8.62 2.64 11.86
CA HIS A 760 9.20 3.27 10.67
C HIS A 760 8.10 3.96 9.83
N GLU A 761 6.95 3.30 9.70
CA GLU A 761 5.83 3.80 8.91
C GLU A 761 4.90 4.74 9.69
N GLY A 762 5.09 4.87 11.01
CA GLY A 762 4.21 5.69 11.83
C GLY A 762 2.78 5.14 11.91
N THR A 763 2.56 3.85 11.67
CA THR A 763 1.23 3.19 11.66
C THR A 763 0.88 2.54 13.02
N GLN A 764 1.80 2.58 13.98
CA GLN A 764 1.69 1.89 15.26
C GLN A 764 0.50 2.38 16.11
N ILE A 765 -0.23 1.45 16.72
CA ILE A 765 -1.13 1.73 17.84
C ILE A 765 -0.41 1.65 19.20
N GLU A 766 0.80 1.09 19.25
CA GLU A 766 1.65 1.03 20.44
C GLU A 766 1.78 2.43 21.10
N PRO A 767 1.72 2.53 22.44
CA PRO A 767 1.82 3.81 23.13
C PRO A 767 3.06 4.63 22.77
N ALA A 768 2.85 5.92 22.47
CA ALA A 768 3.90 6.87 22.14
C ALA A 768 4.06 7.96 23.23
N ASN A 769 5.31 8.35 23.52
CA ASN A 769 5.63 9.40 24.47
C ASN A 769 5.16 10.78 23.98
N MET A 770 4.74 11.63 24.93
CA MET A 770 4.26 12.98 24.66
C MET A 770 5.39 14.00 24.79
N GLY A 771 5.50 14.94 23.84
CA GLY A 771 6.44 16.06 23.90
C GLY A 771 7.94 15.68 23.95
N MET A 772 8.31 14.51 23.40
CA MET A 772 9.72 14.09 23.35
C MET A 772 10.49 14.82 22.26
N ALA A 773 11.77 15.10 22.52
CA ALA A 773 12.70 15.63 21.53
C ALA A 773 14.06 14.92 21.60
N ASN A 774 14.74 14.79 20.47
CA ASN A 774 16.11 14.27 20.42
C ASN A 774 17.14 15.34 20.82
N ASP A 775 18.39 14.92 20.97
CA ASP A 775 19.52 15.81 21.30
C ASP A 775 19.93 16.77 20.16
N GLN A 776 19.35 16.60 18.98
CA GLN A 776 19.53 17.45 17.80
C GLN A 776 18.39 18.47 17.61
N GLY A 777 17.40 18.50 18.51
CA GLY A 777 16.27 19.43 18.48
C GLY A 777 15.13 19.01 17.54
N TYR A 778 15.08 17.75 17.10
CA TYR A 778 13.89 17.18 16.46
C TYR A 778 12.84 16.87 17.52
N GLU A 779 11.64 17.40 17.34
CA GLU A 779 10.47 17.10 18.17
C GLU A 779 9.71 15.94 17.55
N TYR A 780 9.52 14.87 18.32
CA TYR A 780 8.75 13.71 17.87
C TYR A 780 7.25 14.04 17.84
N THR A 781 6.56 13.46 16.87
CA THR A 781 5.10 13.49 16.83
C THR A 781 4.57 12.68 18.02
N ASP A 782 3.47 13.13 18.62
CA ASP A 782 2.78 12.42 19.68
C ASP A 782 1.28 12.24 19.35
N TYR A 783 0.51 11.70 20.29
CA TYR A 783 -0.90 11.38 20.08
C TYR A 783 -1.87 12.53 20.44
N GLY A 784 -1.34 13.72 20.72
CA GLY A 784 -2.13 14.89 21.11
C GLY A 784 -3.05 14.62 22.29
N ASP A 785 -4.30 15.05 22.16
CA ASP A 785 -5.31 14.97 23.25
C ASP A 785 -5.68 13.53 23.64
N LEU A 786 -5.40 12.54 22.79
CA LEU A 786 -5.65 11.13 23.12
C LEU A 786 -4.68 10.61 24.20
N GLY A 787 -3.53 11.28 24.39
CA GLY A 787 -2.49 10.85 25.32
C GLY A 787 -1.74 9.58 24.87
N PRO A 788 -0.76 9.12 25.67
CA PRO A 788 0.20 8.10 25.24
C PRO A 788 -0.45 6.75 24.89
N GLU A 789 -1.47 6.30 25.64
CA GLU A 789 -2.19 5.04 25.38
C GLU A 789 -3.48 5.23 24.56
N GLY A 790 -3.67 6.42 23.97
CA GLY A 790 -4.89 6.81 23.29
C GLY A 790 -5.41 5.82 22.25
N TYR A 791 -4.52 5.31 21.39
CA TYR A 791 -4.89 4.34 20.35
C TYR A 791 -5.22 2.94 20.90
N MET A 792 -4.71 2.57 22.09
CA MET A 792 -5.13 1.33 22.76
C MET A 792 -6.57 1.44 23.26
N ASN A 793 -6.92 2.57 23.87
CA ASN A 793 -8.29 2.84 24.31
C ASN A 793 -9.28 2.91 23.14
N LEU A 794 -8.91 3.63 22.08
CA LEU A 794 -9.75 3.73 20.87
C LEU A 794 -9.90 2.37 20.18
N THR A 795 -8.83 1.56 20.12
CA THR A 795 -8.93 0.17 19.60
C THR A 795 -9.93 -0.66 20.40
N ARG A 796 -9.92 -0.56 21.74
CA ARG A 796 -10.89 -1.27 22.59
C ARG A 796 -12.33 -0.92 22.23
N GLU A 797 -12.62 0.37 22.03
CA GLU A 797 -13.95 0.86 21.69
C GLU A 797 -14.40 0.37 20.31
N LEU A 798 -13.52 0.43 19.31
CA LEU A 798 -13.80 -0.01 17.95
C LEU A 798 -13.98 -1.54 17.86
N VAL A 799 -13.15 -2.30 18.59
CA VAL A 799 -13.30 -3.76 18.72
C VAL A 799 -14.65 -4.12 19.33
N HIS A 800 -15.04 -3.44 20.41
CA HIS A 800 -16.35 -3.65 21.03
C HIS A 800 -17.49 -3.38 20.05
N GLY A 801 -17.45 -2.23 19.36
CA GLY A 801 -18.45 -1.88 18.35
C GLY A 801 -18.57 -2.90 17.22
N PHE A 802 -17.44 -3.45 16.75
CA PHE A 802 -17.45 -4.52 15.75
C PHE A 802 -18.09 -5.82 16.26
N LEU A 803 -17.73 -6.26 17.47
CA LEU A 803 -18.26 -7.52 18.02
C LEU A 803 -19.76 -7.45 18.35
N GLU A 804 -20.28 -6.24 18.59
CA GLU A 804 -21.72 -5.98 18.78
C GLU A 804 -22.47 -5.65 17.48
N THR A 805 -21.78 -5.55 16.34
CA THR A 805 -22.42 -5.20 15.07
C THR A 805 -23.38 -6.31 14.63
N GLU A 806 -24.66 -5.97 14.48
CA GLU A 806 -25.64 -6.84 13.82
C GLU A 806 -25.48 -6.74 12.30
N TRP A 807 -25.25 -7.90 11.66
CA TRP A 807 -25.08 -7.96 10.22
C TRP A 807 -26.43 -8.14 9.52
N PRO A 808 -26.70 -7.39 8.44
CA PRO A 808 -27.95 -7.52 7.70
C PRO A 808 -28.12 -8.93 7.13
N PRO A 809 -29.36 -9.44 7.07
CA PRO A 809 -29.62 -10.74 6.47
C PRO A 809 -29.15 -10.76 5.02
N ARG A 810 -28.68 -11.92 4.58
CA ARG A 810 -28.22 -12.16 3.21
C ARG A 810 -29.18 -13.12 2.53
N TYR A 811 -29.46 -12.88 1.26
CA TYR A 811 -30.36 -13.72 0.48
C TYR A 811 -29.64 -14.22 -0.77
N ARG A 812 -29.48 -15.54 -0.88
CA ARG A 812 -28.80 -16.15 -2.02
C ARG A 812 -29.66 -16.05 -3.27
N ALA A 813 -29.04 -15.65 -4.38
CA ALA A 813 -29.66 -15.63 -5.69
C ALA A 813 -28.66 -16.08 -6.76
N GLN A 814 -29.17 -16.52 -7.90
CA GLN A 814 -28.37 -16.84 -9.08
C GLN A 814 -28.87 -16.02 -10.25
N VAL A 815 -27.95 -15.49 -11.04
CA VAL A 815 -28.21 -14.77 -12.28
C VAL A 815 -27.64 -15.58 -13.42
N ARG A 816 -28.47 -15.94 -14.39
CA ARG A 816 -28.04 -16.51 -15.66
C ARG A 816 -28.24 -15.46 -16.73
N MET A 817 -27.19 -15.14 -17.46
CA MET A 817 -27.19 -14.13 -18.51
C MET A 817 -26.67 -14.76 -19.80
N VAL A 818 -27.46 -14.66 -20.86
CA VAL A 818 -27.10 -15.11 -22.20
C VAL A 818 -27.22 -13.91 -23.14
N THR A 819 -26.18 -13.64 -23.90
CA THR A 819 -26.17 -12.47 -24.78
C THR A 819 -25.47 -12.77 -26.10
N THR A 820 -26.01 -12.20 -27.18
CA THR A 820 -25.33 -12.10 -28.48
C THR A 820 -24.70 -10.72 -28.70
N SER A 821 -24.85 -9.83 -27.72
CA SER A 821 -24.23 -8.50 -27.73
C SER A 821 -22.72 -8.61 -27.48
N ASP A 822 -21.98 -7.58 -27.86
CA ASP A 822 -20.55 -7.40 -27.57
C ASP A 822 -20.32 -7.27 -26.06
N TRP A 823 -21.23 -6.59 -25.35
CA TRP A 823 -21.25 -6.56 -23.90
C TRP A 823 -22.66 -6.45 -23.33
N THR A 824 -22.82 -6.91 -22.10
CA THR A 824 -24.06 -6.78 -21.32
C THR A 824 -23.70 -6.59 -19.85
N ALA A 825 -24.28 -5.56 -19.23
CA ALA A 825 -24.18 -5.28 -17.81
C ALA A 825 -25.53 -5.43 -17.13
N PHE A 826 -25.55 -6.10 -16.00
CA PHE A 826 -26.72 -6.26 -15.13
C PHE A 826 -26.46 -5.56 -13.80
N LYS A 827 -27.37 -4.66 -13.40
CA LYS A 827 -27.18 -3.66 -12.34
C LYS A 827 -28.34 -3.63 -11.36
N ILE A 828 -28.06 -3.39 -10.07
CA ILE A 828 -29.09 -2.92 -9.12
C ILE A 828 -29.17 -1.40 -9.23
N VAL A 829 -30.38 -0.89 -9.46
CA VAL A 829 -30.68 0.54 -9.41
C VAL A 829 -31.07 0.95 -7.99
N SER A 830 -31.92 0.16 -7.32
CA SER A 830 -32.35 0.41 -5.94
C SER A 830 -32.96 -0.85 -5.30
N GLY A 831 -33.11 -0.83 -3.97
CA GLY A 831 -33.84 -1.87 -3.21
C GLY A 831 -32.97 -2.95 -2.57
N ALA A 832 -31.70 -3.08 -2.97
CA ALA A 832 -30.71 -3.95 -2.31
C ALA A 832 -29.28 -3.55 -2.70
N SER A 833 -28.30 -4.27 -2.18
CA SER A 833 -26.95 -4.40 -2.74
C SER A 833 -26.64 -5.88 -2.94
N TRP A 834 -25.76 -6.22 -3.88
CA TRP A 834 -25.20 -7.56 -3.97
C TRP A 834 -23.75 -7.59 -3.52
N ILE A 835 -23.37 -8.71 -2.95
CA ILE A 835 -22.03 -9.01 -2.45
C ILE A 835 -21.70 -10.47 -2.76
N SER A 836 -20.42 -10.81 -2.64
CA SER A 836 -19.91 -12.17 -2.74
C SER A 836 -20.30 -12.93 -4.01
N PRO A 837 -19.90 -12.40 -5.19
CA PRO A 837 -20.11 -13.10 -6.44
C PRO A 837 -19.37 -14.44 -6.45
N SER A 838 -19.98 -15.47 -7.05
CA SER A 838 -19.31 -16.74 -7.35
C SER A 838 -19.74 -17.20 -8.74
N ILE A 839 -18.79 -17.24 -9.69
CA ILE A 839 -19.06 -17.71 -11.05
C ILE A 839 -19.29 -19.22 -10.98
N VAL A 840 -20.47 -19.67 -11.41
CA VAL A 840 -20.83 -21.09 -11.53
C VAL A 840 -20.42 -21.61 -12.91
N MET A 841 -20.61 -20.79 -13.94
CA MET A 841 -20.28 -21.12 -15.32
C MET A 841 -20.04 -19.84 -16.11
N ALA A 842 -19.06 -19.86 -17.00
CA ALA A 842 -18.91 -18.86 -18.04
C ALA A 842 -18.49 -19.55 -19.35
N SER A 843 -18.94 -19.04 -20.50
CA SER A 843 -18.43 -19.49 -21.81
C SER A 843 -16.92 -19.23 -21.91
N ASN A 844 -16.17 -20.10 -22.59
CA ASN A 844 -14.72 -19.94 -22.74
C ASN A 844 -14.33 -18.77 -23.64
N GLU A 845 -15.28 -18.30 -24.45
CA GLU A 845 -15.10 -17.26 -25.46
C GLU A 845 -15.35 -15.84 -24.94
N VAL A 846 -15.62 -15.69 -23.64
CA VAL A 846 -15.80 -14.38 -23.00
C VAL A 846 -14.46 -13.69 -22.78
N GLU A 847 -14.43 -12.37 -22.97
CA GLU A 847 -13.29 -11.53 -22.56
C GLU A 847 -13.40 -11.13 -21.09
N VAL A 848 -14.63 -10.87 -20.64
CA VAL A 848 -14.94 -10.44 -19.29
C VAL A 848 -16.21 -11.13 -18.83
N ALA A 849 -16.18 -11.75 -17.66
CA ALA A 849 -17.34 -12.35 -17.02
C ALA A 849 -17.20 -12.26 -15.50
N GLY A 850 -18.19 -11.67 -14.82
CA GLY A 850 -18.17 -11.56 -13.35
C GLY A 850 -18.64 -10.20 -12.85
N MET A 851 -18.27 -9.86 -11.61
CA MET A 851 -18.60 -8.57 -11.00
C MET A 851 -17.53 -7.54 -11.35
N PHE A 852 -17.95 -6.40 -11.92
CA PHE A 852 -17.10 -5.28 -12.31
C PHE A 852 -17.76 -3.96 -11.88
N GLU A 853 -17.06 -3.18 -11.06
CA GLU A 853 -17.55 -1.92 -10.49
C GLU A 853 -18.94 -2.04 -9.85
N GLY A 854 -19.20 -3.17 -9.18
CA GLY A 854 -20.49 -3.46 -8.55
C GLY A 854 -21.62 -3.84 -9.52
N ASN A 855 -21.31 -4.20 -10.77
CA ASN A 855 -22.28 -4.70 -11.76
C ASN A 855 -21.86 -6.07 -12.29
N ILE A 856 -22.80 -6.93 -12.62
CA ILE A 856 -22.49 -8.19 -13.32
C ILE A 856 -22.25 -7.85 -14.80
N LEU A 857 -21.04 -8.07 -15.30
CA LEU A 857 -20.65 -7.78 -16.68
C LEU A 857 -20.34 -9.09 -17.42
N LEU A 858 -20.78 -9.16 -18.67
CA LEU A 858 -20.45 -10.22 -19.63
C LEU A 858 -20.08 -9.57 -20.96
N GLN A 859 -18.87 -9.84 -21.44
CA GLN A 859 -18.31 -9.29 -22.67
C GLN A 859 -17.71 -10.40 -23.54
N GLN A 860 -17.88 -10.29 -24.85
CA GLN A 860 -17.25 -11.15 -25.86
C GLN A 860 -16.62 -10.31 -26.98
N PRO A 861 -15.67 -10.87 -27.76
CA PRO A 861 -15.07 -10.16 -28.89
C PRO A 861 -16.12 -9.67 -29.88
N ILE A 862 -15.93 -8.45 -30.39
CA ILE A 862 -16.90 -7.79 -31.27
C ILE A 862 -17.17 -8.60 -32.56
N GLU A 863 -16.16 -9.29 -33.10
CA GLU A 863 -16.30 -10.10 -34.31
C GLU A 863 -17.27 -11.29 -34.11
N ARG A 864 -17.33 -11.83 -32.88
CA ARG A 864 -18.28 -12.90 -32.51
C ARG A 864 -19.69 -12.36 -32.37
N ALA A 865 -19.83 -11.20 -31.71
CA ALA A 865 -21.11 -10.52 -31.59
C ALA A 865 -21.69 -10.14 -32.97
N GLU A 866 -20.87 -9.63 -33.89
CA GLU A 866 -21.25 -9.37 -35.29
C GLU A 866 -21.63 -10.64 -36.05
N GLY A 867 -21.00 -11.78 -35.72
CA GLY A 867 -21.35 -13.11 -36.21
C GLY A 867 -22.68 -13.66 -35.69
N GLY A 868 -23.25 -13.03 -34.65
CA GLY A 868 -24.46 -13.48 -33.96
C GLY A 868 -24.20 -14.63 -32.98
N ASP A 869 -22.96 -14.85 -32.56
CA ASP A 869 -22.60 -15.85 -31.56
C ASP A 869 -23.10 -15.42 -30.17
N ALA A 870 -23.55 -16.40 -29.38
CA ALA A 870 -24.00 -16.18 -28.01
C ALA A 870 -22.94 -16.62 -27.00
N VAL A 871 -22.84 -15.89 -25.90
CA VAL A 871 -22.09 -16.28 -24.69
C VAL A 871 -23.00 -16.29 -23.47
N GLU A 872 -22.61 -17.07 -22.47
CA GLU A 872 -23.37 -17.31 -21.25
C GLU A 872 -22.52 -17.09 -20.00
N LEU A 873 -23.14 -16.53 -18.96
CA LEU A 873 -22.63 -16.42 -17.60
C LEU A 873 -23.71 -16.89 -16.62
N VAL A 874 -23.36 -17.79 -15.73
CA VAL A 874 -24.13 -18.14 -14.53
C VAL A 874 -23.32 -17.73 -13.31
N ILE A 875 -23.87 -16.83 -12.51
CA ILE A 875 -23.20 -16.26 -11.34
C ILE A 875 -24.15 -16.31 -10.14
N GLU A 876 -23.63 -16.77 -9.01
CA GLU A 876 -24.31 -16.66 -7.72
C GLU A 876 -23.90 -15.38 -7.01
N ILE A 877 -24.85 -14.80 -6.29
CA ILE A 877 -24.68 -13.57 -5.51
C ILE A 877 -25.45 -13.67 -4.19
N LEU A 878 -25.07 -12.85 -3.23
CA LEU A 878 -25.86 -12.60 -2.03
C LEU A 878 -26.42 -11.19 -2.08
N PHE A 879 -27.75 -11.05 -2.02
CA PHE A 879 -28.37 -9.76 -1.75
C PHE A 879 -28.23 -9.42 -0.27
N THR A 880 -27.91 -8.17 0.03
CA THR A 880 -27.84 -7.58 1.37
C THR A 880 -28.52 -6.22 1.37
N LYS A 881 -28.82 -5.68 2.57
CA LYS A 881 -29.56 -4.42 2.74
C LYS A 881 -30.87 -4.38 1.95
N MET A 882 -31.52 -5.53 1.83
CA MET A 882 -32.79 -5.70 1.14
C MET A 882 -33.91 -5.76 2.16
N ASP A 883 -34.93 -4.90 2.01
CA ASP A 883 -36.18 -5.02 2.75
C ASP A 883 -37.04 -6.11 2.08
N PRO A 884 -37.37 -7.23 2.75
CA PRO A 884 -38.22 -8.28 2.19
C PRO A 884 -39.59 -7.81 1.70
N ASN A 885 -40.11 -6.69 2.23
CA ASN A 885 -41.39 -6.12 1.81
C ASN A 885 -41.23 -5.02 0.74
N GLY A 886 -39.99 -4.69 0.37
CA GLY A 886 -39.66 -3.66 -0.60
C GLY A 886 -39.73 -4.12 -2.05
N THR A 887 -39.25 -3.25 -2.94
CA THR A 887 -39.14 -3.52 -4.38
C THR A 887 -37.69 -3.42 -4.81
N LEU A 888 -37.20 -4.42 -5.53
CA LEU A 888 -35.88 -4.40 -6.15
C LEU A 888 -36.00 -3.85 -7.56
N THR A 889 -35.28 -2.77 -7.84
CA THR A 889 -35.19 -2.19 -9.19
C THR A 889 -33.87 -2.60 -9.83
N LEU A 890 -33.94 -3.24 -10.98
CA LEU A 890 -32.81 -3.82 -11.70
C LEU A 890 -32.74 -3.23 -13.11
N ARG A 891 -31.54 -3.20 -13.68
CA ARG A 891 -31.30 -2.68 -15.02
C ARG A 891 -30.38 -3.61 -15.80
N ILE A 892 -30.73 -3.84 -17.06
CA ILE A 892 -29.85 -4.44 -18.06
C ILE A 892 -29.41 -3.31 -18.99
N GLU A 893 -28.11 -3.21 -19.21
CA GLU A 893 -27.50 -2.36 -20.23
C GLU A 893 -26.72 -3.26 -21.19
N ARG A 894 -26.67 -2.91 -22.47
CA ARG A 894 -25.96 -3.73 -23.46
C ARG A 894 -25.36 -2.88 -24.58
N GLY A 895 -24.45 -3.49 -25.32
CA GLY A 895 -23.92 -2.92 -26.54
C GLY A 895 -24.93 -2.86 -27.69
N HIS A 896 -24.45 -2.41 -28.84
CA HIS A 896 -25.31 -2.01 -29.96
C HIS A 896 -25.83 -3.18 -30.80
N LEU A 897 -25.33 -4.39 -30.57
CA LEU A 897 -25.62 -5.58 -31.37
C LEU A 897 -26.44 -6.61 -30.59
N GLY A 898 -27.18 -7.46 -31.32
CA GLY A 898 -27.81 -8.66 -30.78
C GLY A 898 -28.98 -8.45 -29.80
N TRP A 899 -29.29 -9.54 -29.10
CA TRP A 899 -30.28 -9.67 -28.03
C TRP A 899 -29.61 -10.13 -26.73
N THR A 900 -30.31 -9.92 -25.62
CA THR A 900 -29.88 -10.32 -24.28
C THR A 900 -31.04 -10.97 -23.54
N GLU A 901 -30.77 -12.07 -22.84
CA GLU A 901 -31.66 -12.71 -21.88
C GLU A 901 -30.98 -12.75 -20.50
N VAL A 902 -31.70 -12.32 -19.47
CA VAL A 902 -31.27 -12.46 -18.07
C VAL A 902 -32.37 -13.17 -17.30
N GLU A 903 -32.01 -14.25 -16.62
CA GLU A 903 -32.86 -15.03 -15.75
C GLU A 903 -32.36 -14.87 -14.31
N LEU A 904 -33.26 -14.53 -13.40
CA LEU A 904 -32.98 -14.41 -11.97
C LEU A 904 -33.62 -15.58 -11.23
N PHE A 905 -32.83 -16.22 -10.38
CA PHE A 905 -33.24 -17.37 -9.57
C PHE A 905 -33.04 -17.06 -8.09
N ASN A 906 -33.92 -17.57 -7.24
CA ASN A 906 -33.68 -17.72 -5.80
C ASN A 906 -33.32 -19.18 -5.50
N TYR A 907 -33.16 -19.50 -4.22
CA TYR A 907 -32.89 -20.87 -3.77
C TYR A 907 -33.99 -21.37 -2.83
N LEU A 908 -34.41 -22.62 -3.02
CA LEU A 908 -35.16 -23.40 -2.04
C LEU A 908 -34.33 -24.63 -1.67
N GLY A 909 -33.61 -24.56 -0.55
CA GLY A 909 -32.56 -25.53 -0.25
C GLY A 909 -31.38 -25.35 -1.22
N GLU A 910 -31.00 -26.41 -1.94
CA GLU A 910 -29.88 -26.36 -2.90
C GLU A 910 -30.30 -26.15 -4.36
N GLU A 911 -31.60 -26.22 -4.68
CA GLU A 911 -32.06 -26.08 -6.06
C GLU A 911 -32.41 -24.62 -6.40
N PRO A 912 -31.88 -24.07 -7.51
CA PRO A 912 -32.25 -22.74 -7.98
C PRO A 912 -33.67 -22.77 -8.59
N ILE A 913 -34.51 -21.82 -8.20
CA ILE A 913 -35.87 -21.65 -8.74
C ILE A 913 -35.94 -20.33 -9.49
N LEU A 914 -36.36 -20.41 -10.76
CA LEU A 914 -36.53 -19.24 -11.61
C LEU A 914 -37.63 -18.34 -11.05
N ILE A 915 -37.27 -17.09 -10.78
CA ILE A 915 -38.19 -16.04 -10.34
C ILE A 915 -38.73 -15.30 -11.58
N GLU A 916 -37.81 -14.85 -12.44
CA GLU A 916 -38.16 -13.92 -13.51
C GLU A 916 -37.20 -14.03 -14.69
N THR A 917 -37.71 -13.82 -15.90
CA THR A 917 -36.94 -13.85 -17.15
C THR A 917 -37.11 -12.55 -17.91
N PHE A 918 -36.00 -11.89 -18.19
CA PHE A 918 -35.95 -10.67 -18.95
C PHE A 918 -35.33 -10.93 -20.31
N ARG A 919 -36.15 -10.81 -21.35
CA ARG A 919 -35.69 -10.87 -22.74
C ARG A 919 -35.70 -9.49 -23.35
N TRP A 920 -34.59 -9.15 -23.98
CA TRP A 920 -34.46 -7.94 -24.75
C TRP A 920 -34.08 -8.23 -26.19
N ASP A 921 -35.10 -8.22 -27.05
CA ASP A 921 -35.01 -8.46 -28.49
C ASP A 921 -34.93 -7.12 -29.25
N GLU A 922 -33.79 -6.86 -29.91
CA GLU A 922 -33.47 -5.75 -30.85
C GLU A 922 -33.89 -4.30 -30.47
N ILE A 923 -33.07 -3.32 -30.85
CA ILE A 923 -33.28 -1.90 -30.53
C ILE A 923 -34.52 -1.36 -31.27
N SER A 924 -35.69 -1.37 -30.62
CA SER A 924 -36.89 -0.72 -31.14
C SER A 924 -36.92 0.77 -30.79
N GLY A 925 -36.21 1.58 -31.59
CA GLY A 925 -36.32 3.05 -31.59
C GLY A 925 -35.12 3.80 -30.99
N PRO A 926 -34.97 5.11 -31.29
CA PRO A 926 -33.74 5.84 -31.02
C PRO A 926 -33.59 6.18 -29.53
N GLY A 927 -32.55 5.63 -28.89
CA GLY A 927 -31.84 6.37 -27.84
C GLY A 927 -31.55 5.69 -26.49
N SER A 928 -32.01 4.48 -26.18
CA SER A 928 -31.65 3.83 -24.90
C SER A 928 -31.08 2.42 -25.06
N ASN A 929 -29.80 2.26 -24.71
CA ASN A 929 -29.09 0.99 -24.56
C ASN A 929 -29.29 0.35 -23.17
N PHE A 930 -30.33 0.73 -22.44
CA PHE A 930 -30.75 0.03 -21.22
C PHE A 930 -32.26 -0.30 -21.15
N ALA A 931 -32.60 -1.28 -20.31
CA ALA A 931 -33.96 -1.62 -19.88
C ALA A 931 -33.99 -1.79 -18.35
N THR A 932 -34.95 -1.16 -17.69
CA THR A 932 -35.15 -1.23 -16.22
C THR A 932 -36.41 -2.01 -15.90
N PHE A 933 -36.39 -2.79 -14.83
CA PHE A 933 -37.54 -3.56 -14.35
C PHE A 933 -37.53 -3.67 -12.83
N GLN A 934 -38.68 -4.06 -12.29
CA GLN A 934 -38.93 -4.13 -10.85
C GLN A 934 -39.47 -5.51 -10.49
N ILE A 935 -38.98 -6.06 -9.38
CA ILE A 935 -39.50 -7.30 -8.80
C ILE A 935 -39.75 -7.10 -7.29
N PRO A 936 -40.80 -7.71 -6.71
CA PRO A 936 -41.00 -7.70 -5.26
C PRO A 936 -39.83 -8.41 -4.56
N ALA A 937 -39.21 -7.76 -3.57
CA ALA A 937 -38.09 -8.35 -2.83
C ALA A 937 -38.48 -9.64 -2.10
N ALA A 938 -39.76 -9.79 -1.75
CA ALA A 938 -40.34 -11.00 -1.17
C ALA A 938 -40.12 -12.24 -2.03
N GLU A 939 -40.02 -12.11 -3.36
CA GLU A 939 -39.78 -13.24 -4.25
C GLU A 939 -38.37 -13.82 -4.07
N ILE A 940 -37.40 -12.99 -3.69
CA ILE A 940 -36.04 -13.43 -3.32
C ILE A 940 -36.01 -13.87 -1.86
N ALA A 941 -36.64 -13.11 -0.96
CA ALA A 941 -36.60 -13.34 0.49
C ALA A 941 -37.50 -14.48 1.00
N ALA A 942 -38.36 -15.07 0.15
CA ALA A 942 -39.35 -16.07 0.55
C ALA A 942 -38.76 -17.37 1.15
N HIS A 943 -37.45 -17.60 1.04
CA HIS A 943 -36.80 -18.84 1.46
C HIS A 943 -35.53 -18.52 2.26
N LEU A 944 -35.30 -19.33 3.31
CA LEU A 944 -34.47 -19.01 4.48
C LEU A 944 -33.11 -18.31 4.16
N PRO A 945 -32.71 -17.33 5.00
CA PRO A 945 -31.44 -16.60 4.88
C PRO A 945 -30.20 -17.49 5.05
#